data_AF-W4GC35-F1
#
_entry.id   AF-W4GC35-F1
#
_cell.length_a   1.000
_cell.length_b   1.000
_cell.length_c   1.000
_cell.angle_alpha   90.00
_cell.angle_beta   90.00
_cell.angle_gamma   90.00
#
_symmetry.space_group_name_H-M   'P 1'
#
loop_
_entity.id
_entity.type
_entity.pdbx_description
1 polymer ?
#
loop_
_entity_poly.entity_id
_entity_poly.type
_entity_poly.pdbx_seq_one_letter_code
_entity_poly.pdbx_strand_id
1 'polypeptide(L)'
;MKKAPKLTPMHMLRRKEWASEMVDYGNEKWSSVVFSDEKKWNLDGPDGLKSYWHCVGRDVITVFSRQNGGGSLMVWGGIWADGTTRLAFVEGTQTAQDYIYTLGEFMLPAAQLRFGTDFVFQQDNASIHTANAIKAFLDEQGVVVMDWPALSPDLYPIENIWGYLVEQVYAGGKQYDTKEELKASIMRHWNSLEFHHLPHSFLCGAMNISTASDDEVAVPFGTVLGITDGGVEVYNCDYSTLPPPDMLDRASFKNEYNGVTTGYKWQCVELGRRYLLVNFGVIYDNIAMAYDIFRLKTVRRVADGQLVPMLANVNGESTELPVKGSLLIWNPVGEFVQTGHIAVIVNVQVDYVDIVEQNVDDTIWPPDVKYSRRLKADLDEVTGAYSITCTFPDSSILGWMTVDMHTEYNYEDVPIATPSQDLHLHNVTLTDAQVAAPWMDHTLPFVQAFESAFGSALASSPSSAYFRLTPRGQAALEYATEHLHHMFLDATDYVLHHEKELGPHFRLPSALWPRIRRSWFRRKPDALAGRFDFTLTESGIKVYEYNADSASCLMECGYNQDAWAAAAGVPGRSNSSALFEKLKQGWVHKNVQGPLHLLCDTDPEERYHTEYMKAAAEAAGLTCYVVVGVHTLHRIGQDIVDTAHDGGIVVQNVWKTWSWRTAIDQLDDDDWQHFLMDDVADPKGLTTPKLRPARTTAVHLVDVLLHPSVRIFEPLWTVLASSKAILPVLTTLYPNHPMLLRSSFTLTPELELSGYVKKPVAGRAGENVSLVAADGTTVVASEGQWAADTPIYQELALLPNYGDRGNVQLGTWAVDGAYGGTVLRADPSHIIRMDSAVYAVRVDDDH
;
A
#
# COMPACT_ATOMS: atom_id res chain seq x y z
N MET A 1 -38.80 -2.65 2.92
CA MET A 1 -38.90 -3.64 1.82
C MET A 1 -38.99 -2.89 0.50
N LYS A 2 -38.09 -3.14 -0.46
CA LYS A 2 -38.25 -2.67 -1.85
C LYS A 2 -39.50 -3.31 -2.43
N LYS A 3 -40.40 -2.52 -3.02
CA LYS A 3 -41.55 -3.05 -3.77
C LYS A 3 -41.02 -3.60 -5.09
N ALA A 4 -41.14 -4.90 -5.32
CA ALA A 4 -40.84 -5.52 -6.61
C ALA A 4 -42.14 -5.79 -7.38
N PRO A 5 -42.15 -5.69 -8.72
CA PRO A 5 -43.30 -6.07 -9.53
C PRO A 5 -43.61 -7.56 -9.34
N LYS A 6 -44.90 -7.90 -9.22
CA LYS A 6 -45.33 -9.30 -9.05
C LYS A 6 -45.13 -10.06 -10.36
N LEU A 7 -44.08 -10.88 -10.42
CA LEU A 7 -43.82 -11.75 -11.57
C LEU A 7 -44.81 -12.93 -11.57
N THR A 8 -45.40 -13.22 -12.72
CA THR A 8 -46.18 -14.44 -12.93
C THR A 8 -45.24 -15.55 -13.41
N PRO A 9 -45.59 -16.84 -13.27
CA PRO A 9 -44.79 -17.94 -13.82
C PRO A 9 -44.48 -17.78 -15.32
N MET A 10 -45.42 -17.21 -16.08
CA MET A 10 -45.23 -16.92 -17.50
C MET A 10 -44.20 -15.81 -17.72
N HIS A 11 -44.16 -14.77 -16.88
CA HIS A 11 -43.12 -13.73 -16.95
C HIS A 11 -41.75 -14.32 -16.64
N MET A 12 -41.64 -15.20 -15.64
CA MET A 12 -40.38 -15.85 -15.27
C MET A 12 -39.86 -16.74 -16.41
N LEU A 13 -40.74 -17.51 -17.05
CA LEU A 13 -40.38 -18.36 -18.18
C LEU A 13 -39.89 -17.55 -19.38
N ARG A 14 -40.66 -16.53 -19.80
CA ARG A 14 -40.28 -15.68 -20.95
C ARG A 14 -38.98 -14.92 -20.70
N ARG A 15 -38.73 -14.47 -19.46
CA ARG A 15 -37.46 -13.85 -19.07
C ARG A 15 -36.29 -14.84 -19.14
N LYS A 16 -36.49 -16.09 -18.71
CA LYS A 16 -35.46 -17.14 -18.78
C LYS A 16 -35.13 -17.52 -20.22
N GLU A 17 -36.16 -17.71 -21.05
CA GLU A 17 -36.01 -18.02 -22.48
C GLU A 17 -35.22 -16.92 -23.18
N TRP A 18 -35.66 -15.67 -23.01
CA TRP A 18 -34.99 -14.50 -23.58
C TRP A 18 -33.52 -14.39 -23.12
N ALA A 19 -33.26 -14.54 -21.81
CA ALA A 19 -31.90 -14.50 -21.29
C ALA A 19 -31.01 -15.61 -21.88
N SER A 20 -31.57 -16.81 -22.08
CA SER A 20 -30.84 -17.94 -22.66
C SER A 20 -30.48 -17.67 -24.13
N GLU A 21 -31.38 -17.05 -24.90
CA GLU A 21 -31.10 -16.64 -26.29
C GLU A 21 -30.04 -15.53 -26.37
N MET A 22 -30.00 -14.66 -25.36
CA MET A 22 -29.15 -13.47 -25.32
C MET A 22 -27.69 -13.76 -24.92
N VAL A 23 -27.43 -14.90 -24.29
CA VAL A 23 -26.06 -15.37 -23.96
C VAL A 23 -25.22 -15.61 -25.22
N ASP A 24 -25.83 -16.19 -26.26
CA ASP A 24 -25.19 -16.47 -27.54
C ASP A 24 -25.33 -15.31 -28.55
N TYR A 25 -25.83 -14.14 -28.12
CA TYR A 25 -26.09 -13.01 -29.01
C TYR A 25 -24.81 -12.41 -29.61
N GLY A 26 -23.68 -12.53 -28.89
CA GLY A 26 -22.35 -12.14 -29.35
C GLY A 26 -22.01 -10.67 -29.10
N ASN A 27 -20.77 -10.41 -28.68
CA ASN A 27 -20.29 -9.08 -28.27
C ASN A 27 -20.40 -8.02 -29.39
N GLU A 28 -20.16 -8.41 -30.65
CA GLU A 28 -20.29 -7.50 -31.79
C GLU A 28 -21.72 -6.99 -31.95
N LYS A 29 -22.73 -7.83 -31.72
CA LYS A 29 -24.14 -7.40 -31.78
C LYS A 29 -24.51 -6.53 -30.59
N TRP A 30 -24.07 -6.89 -29.38
CA TRP A 30 -24.28 -6.07 -28.18
C TRP A 30 -23.71 -4.65 -28.31
N SER A 31 -22.58 -4.50 -29.00
CA SER A 31 -21.98 -3.19 -29.26
C SER A 31 -22.83 -2.26 -30.14
N SER A 32 -23.81 -2.83 -30.86
CA SER A 32 -24.75 -2.12 -31.74
C SER A 32 -26.17 -2.00 -31.19
N VAL A 33 -26.37 -2.33 -29.89
CA VAL A 33 -27.67 -2.17 -29.22
C VAL A 33 -27.75 -0.80 -28.54
N VAL A 34 -28.84 -0.08 -28.82
CA VAL A 34 -29.17 1.18 -28.15
C VAL A 34 -30.21 0.89 -27.07
N PHE A 35 -29.83 1.05 -25.81
CA PHE A 35 -30.71 0.94 -24.65
C PHE A 35 -31.27 2.31 -24.29
N SER A 36 -32.56 2.39 -23.94
CA SER A 36 -33.20 3.64 -23.54
C SER A 36 -34.12 3.46 -22.34
N ASP A 37 -34.27 4.52 -21.55
CA ASP A 37 -35.15 4.54 -20.38
C ASP A 37 -35.49 5.97 -19.93
N GLU A 38 -36.58 6.12 -19.17
CA GLU A 38 -37.01 7.36 -18.54
C GLU A 38 -36.72 7.41 -17.03
N LYS A 39 -35.92 8.38 -16.61
CA LYS A 39 -35.63 8.62 -15.20
C LYS A 39 -36.31 9.88 -14.68
N LYS A 40 -37.03 9.75 -13.57
CA LYS A 40 -37.51 10.88 -12.77
C LYS A 40 -36.44 11.40 -11.80
N TRP A 41 -36.26 12.72 -11.79
CA TRP A 41 -35.36 13.47 -10.90
C TRP A 41 -36.16 14.48 -10.08
N ASN A 42 -35.87 14.64 -8.79
CA ASN A 42 -36.57 15.61 -7.93
C ASN A 42 -35.61 16.70 -7.41
N LEU A 43 -36.13 17.89 -7.17
CA LEU A 43 -35.35 19.00 -6.59
C LEU A 43 -34.85 18.67 -5.17
N ASP A 44 -35.65 17.92 -4.40
CA ASP A 44 -35.41 17.65 -2.98
C ASP A 44 -34.56 16.39 -2.71
N GLY A 45 -34.08 15.72 -3.77
CA GLY A 45 -33.27 14.50 -3.69
C GLY A 45 -33.90 13.27 -4.36
N PRO A 46 -33.16 12.15 -4.46
CA PRO A 46 -33.60 10.96 -5.21
C PRO A 46 -34.71 10.18 -4.48
N ASP A 47 -35.64 9.58 -5.24
CA ASP A 47 -36.81 8.85 -4.71
C ASP A 47 -36.46 7.67 -3.79
N GLY A 48 -35.24 7.12 -3.93
CA GLY A 48 -34.75 5.97 -3.15
C GLY A 48 -34.28 6.29 -1.72
N LEU A 49 -34.12 7.57 -1.37
CA LEU A 49 -33.60 8.02 -0.08
C LEU A 49 -34.70 8.33 0.95
N LYS A 50 -35.88 7.68 0.85
CA LYS A 50 -36.98 7.83 1.82
C LYS A 50 -36.70 7.18 3.18
N SER A 51 -35.67 6.35 3.27
CA SER A 51 -35.23 5.70 4.50
C SER A 51 -33.73 5.47 4.43
N TYR A 52 -33.01 5.83 5.47
CA TYR A 52 -31.62 5.42 5.66
C TYR A 52 -31.49 4.79 7.05
N TRP A 53 -30.56 3.86 7.18
CA TRP A 53 -30.25 3.28 8.48
C TRP A 53 -29.44 4.31 9.27
N HIS A 54 -30.05 4.90 10.29
CA HIS A 54 -29.37 5.82 11.19
C HIS A 54 -28.77 5.02 12.36
N CYS A 55 -27.48 5.22 12.64
CA CYS A 55 -26.89 4.76 13.89
C CYS A 55 -27.23 5.79 14.98
N VAL A 56 -27.66 5.33 16.15
CA VAL A 56 -27.86 6.19 17.32
C VAL A 56 -26.48 6.76 17.72
N GLY A 57 -26.28 8.07 17.56
CA GLY A 57 -25.02 8.77 17.86
C GLY A 57 -24.33 9.49 16.68
N ARG A 58 -24.87 9.44 15.46
CA ARG A 58 -24.50 10.35 14.35
C ARG A 58 -25.56 11.43 14.16
N ASP A 59 -25.16 12.60 13.67
CA ASP A 59 -26.09 13.65 13.27
C ASP A 59 -27.09 13.12 12.25
N VAL A 60 -28.37 13.43 12.49
CA VAL A 60 -29.47 13.01 11.63
C VAL A 60 -29.33 13.74 10.30
N ILE A 61 -29.17 13.00 9.19
CA ILE A 61 -29.33 13.56 7.85
C ILE A 61 -30.77 14.06 7.77
N THR A 62 -30.91 15.38 7.87
CA THR A 62 -32.21 16.05 7.86
C THR A 62 -32.47 16.50 6.44
N VAL A 63 -33.17 15.65 5.68
CA VAL A 63 -33.63 16.01 4.34
C VAL A 63 -34.91 16.83 4.50
N PHE A 64 -34.84 18.14 4.30
CA PHE A 64 -36.00 19.00 4.42
C PHE A 64 -36.90 18.80 3.19
N SER A 65 -38.14 18.37 3.41
CA SER A 65 -39.18 18.44 2.37
C SER A 65 -39.76 19.85 2.38
N ARG A 66 -39.71 20.57 1.25
CA ARG A 66 -40.32 21.89 1.11
C ARG A 66 -41.83 21.80 1.37
N GLN A 67 -42.40 22.72 2.16
CA GLN A 67 -43.86 22.76 2.39
C GLN A 67 -44.66 23.12 1.13
N ASN A 68 -44.06 23.84 0.17
CA ASN A 68 -44.60 24.15 -1.17
C ASN A 68 -43.45 24.35 -2.17
N GLY A 69 -43.66 24.04 -3.45
CA GLY A 69 -42.71 24.31 -4.55
C GLY A 69 -41.80 23.14 -4.97
N GLY A 70 -42.05 21.91 -4.48
CA GLY A 70 -41.35 20.72 -4.94
C GLY A 70 -41.55 20.48 -6.44
N GLY A 71 -40.45 20.29 -7.16
CA GLY A 71 -40.42 20.09 -8.60
C GLY A 71 -39.76 18.76 -8.97
N SER A 72 -40.20 18.17 -10.07
CA SER A 72 -39.50 17.04 -10.68
C SER A 72 -39.32 17.27 -12.18
N LEU A 73 -38.29 16.62 -12.72
CA LEU A 73 -37.97 16.53 -14.13
C LEU A 73 -38.05 15.07 -14.53
N MET A 74 -38.74 14.79 -15.63
CA MET A 74 -38.63 13.50 -16.30
C MET A 74 -37.59 13.65 -17.41
N VAL A 75 -36.64 12.72 -17.45
CA VAL A 75 -35.52 12.78 -18.40
C VAL A 75 -35.46 11.45 -19.14
N TRP A 76 -35.45 11.52 -20.46
CA TRP A 76 -35.20 10.38 -21.34
C TRP A 76 -33.75 10.43 -21.83
N GLY A 77 -33.08 9.28 -21.85
CA GLY A 77 -31.75 9.13 -22.41
C GLY A 77 -31.55 7.75 -23.01
N GLY A 78 -30.59 7.64 -23.92
CA GLY A 78 -30.15 6.39 -24.50
C GLY A 78 -28.64 6.20 -24.39
N ILE A 79 -28.21 4.95 -24.28
CA ILE A 79 -26.81 4.54 -24.20
C ILE A 79 -26.52 3.38 -25.14
N TRP A 80 -25.26 3.21 -25.50
CA TRP A 80 -24.70 2.02 -26.14
C TRP A 80 -23.28 1.79 -25.58
N ALA A 81 -22.55 0.80 -26.11
CA ALA A 81 -21.30 0.32 -25.52
C ALA A 81 -20.23 1.39 -25.26
N ASP A 82 -20.16 2.44 -26.09
CA ASP A 82 -19.13 3.47 -26.02
C ASP A 82 -19.68 4.91 -26.09
N GLY A 83 -20.99 5.13 -25.89
CA GLY A 83 -21.56 6.46 -26.02
C GLY A 83 -23.02 6.61 -25.58
N THR A 84 -23.52 7.85 -25.72
CA THR A 84 -24.85 8.26 -25.28
C THR A 84 -25.57 9.14 -26.29
N THR A 85 -26.91 9.16 -26.19
CA THR A 85 -27.73 10.17 -26.88
C THR A 85 -27.64 11.52 -26.17
N ARG A 86 -28.15 12.57 -26.82
CA ARG A 86 -28.56 13.78 -26.10
C ARG A 86 -29.75 13.45 -25.18
N LEU A 87 -29.81 14.10 -24.02
CA LEU A 87 -30.94 13.96 -23.09
C LEU A 87 -32.16 14.74 -23.58
N ALA A 88 -33.34 14.13 -23.51
CA ALA A 88 -34.61 14.80 -23.72
C ALA A 88 -35.31 15.06 -22.38
N PHE A 89 -35.70 16.31 -22.14
CA PHE A 89 -36.45 16.69 -20.94
C PHE A 89 -37.94 16.66 -21.27
N VAL A 90 -38.65 15.76 -20.60
CA VAL A 90 -40.04 15.43 -20.90
C VAL A 90 -40.95 16.18 -19.93
N GLU A 91 -41.94 16.88 -20.48
CA GLU A 91 -42.93 17.63 -19.70
C GLU A 91 -44.30 16.94 -19.72
N GLY A 92 -44.92 16.81 -18.54
CA GLY A 92 -46.27 16.27 -18.43
C GLY A 92 -46.39 14.76 -18.68
N THR A 93 -47.58 14.31 -19.07
CA THR A 93 -47.85 12.92 -19.46
C THR A 93 -47.62 12.78 -20.95
N GLN A 94 -46.66 11.94 -21.37
CA GLN A 94 -46.35 11.76 -22.78
C GLN A 94 -47.49 11.06 -23.54
N THR A 95 -47.77 11.57 -24.73
CA THR A 95 -48.54 10.88 -25.76
C THR A 95 -47.62 10.06 -26.67
N ALA A 96 -48.19 9.15 -27.46
CA ALA A 96 -47.42 8.42 -28.47
C ALA A 96 -46.73 9.36 -29.48
N GLN A 97 -47.31 10.54 -29.76
CA GLN A 97 -46.72 11.52 -30.67
C GLN A 97 -45.50 12.23 -30.06
N ASP A 98 -45.55 12.51 -28.75
CA ASP A 98 -44.41 13.11 -28.03
C ASP A 98 -43.23 12.14 -27.97
N TYR A 99 -43.51 10.85 -27.79
CA TYR A 99 -42.48 9.81 -27.81
C TYR A 99 -41.87 9.63 -29.21
N ILE A 100 -42.68 9.66 -30.29
CA ILE A 100 -42.18 9.68 -31.67
C ILE A 100 -41.24 10.88 -31.88
N TYR A 101 -41.58 12.05 -31.36
CA TYR A 101 -40.69 13.21 -31.41
C TYR A 101 -39.38 12.97 -30.63
N THR A 102 -39.45 12.42 -29.42
CA THR A 102 -38.25 12.08 -28.62
C THR A 102 -37.33 11.13 -29.39
N LEU A 103 -37.86 10.06 -29.98
CA LEU A 103 -37.07 9.13 -30.78
C LEU A 103 -36.51 9.81 -32.04
N GLY A 104 -37.33 10.58 -32.75
CA GLY A 104 -36.93 11.25 -33.99
C GLY A 104 -35.86 12.32 -33.82
N GLU A 105 -35.86 13.06 -32.70
CA GLU A 105 -34.95 14.20 -32.48
C GLU A 105 -33.70 13.83 -31.67
N PHE A 106 -33.82 12.87 -30.74
CA PHE A 106 -32.76 12.56 -29.77
C PHE A 106 -32.10 11.20 -30.00
N MET A 107 -32.87 10.18 -30.43
CA MET A 107 -32.35 8.83 -30.62
C MET A 107 -31.84 8.62 -32.05
N LEU A 108 -32.71 8.75 -33.06
CA LEU A 108 -32.40 8.41 -34.45
C LEU A 108 -31.18 9.16 -35.01
N PRO A 109 -31.04 10.49 -34.84
CA PRO A 109 -29.89 11.20 -35.41
C PRO A 109 -28.57 10.76 -34.77
N ALA A 110 -28.57 10.46 -33.47
CA ALA A 110 -27.38 10.00 -32.75
C ALA A 110 -27.01 8.56 -33.11
N ALA A 111 -28.00 7.67 -33.14
CA ALA A 111 -27.81 6.26 -33.50
C ALA A 111 -27.39 6.11 -34.98
N GLN A 112 -28.04 6.81 -35.90
CA GLN A 112 -27.70 6.76 -37.32
C GLN A 112 -26.32 7.34 -37.62
N LEU A 113 -25.90 8.38 -36.89
CA LEU A 113 -24.54 8.91 -37.01
C LEU A 113 -23.47 7.89 -36.58
N ARG A 114 -23.76 7.08 -35.55
CA ARG A 114 -22.82 6.10 -34.98
C ARG A 114 -22.83 4.75 -35.69
N PHE A 115 -24.02 4.26 -36.08
CA PHE A 115 -24.25 2.89 -36.54
C PHE A 115 -24.87 2.80 -37.95
N GLY A 116 -25.25 3.93 -38.57
CA GLY A 116 -26.02 3.90 -39.81
C GLY A 116 -27.42 3.30 -39.61
N THR A 117 -27.83 2.38 -40.47
CA THR A 117 -29.08 1.62 -40.31
C THR A 117 -28.91 0.33 -39.50
N ASP A 118 -27.68 -0.01 -39.12
CA ASP A 118 -27.33 -1.32 -38.59
C ASP A 118 -27.22 -1.27 -37.06
N PHE A 119 -28.34 -0.99 -36.41
CA PHE A 119 -28.46 -1.05 -34.95
C PHE A 119 -29.78 -1.67 -34.52
N VAL A 120 -29.78 -2.21 -33.30
CA VAL A 120 -30.98 -2.74 -32.65
C VAL A 120 -31.40 -1.80 -31.53
N PHE A 121 -32.67 -1.41 -31.52
CA PHE A 121 -33.21 -0.52 -30.50
C PHE A 121 -33.93 -1.33 -29.41
N GLN A 122 -33.54 -1.10 -28.16
CA GLN A 122 -34.19 -1.65 -26.99
C GLN A 122 -35.01 -0.55 -26.29
N GLN A 123 -36.30 -0.85 -26.11
CA GLN A 123 -37.24 -0.05 -25.34
C GLN A 123 -38.07 -0.98 -24.44
N ASP A 124 -38.58 -0.45 -23.33
CA ASP A 124 -39.47 -1.21 -22.46
C ASP A 124 -40.85 -1.44 -23.12
N ASN A 125 -41.63 -2.38 -22.60
CA ASN A 125 -42.98 -2.66 -23.09
C ASN A 125 -44.06 -1.79 -22.43
N ALA A 126 -43.76 -0.53 -22.09
CA ALA A 126 -44.78 0.40 -21.64
C ALA A 126 -45.90 0.53 -22.67
N SER A 127 -47.12 0.82 -22.20
CA SER A 127 -48.30 0.89 -23.07
C SER A 127 -48.16 1.94 -24.18
N ILE A 128 -47.32 2.96 -23.98
CA ILE A 128 -47.00 3.94 -25.01
C ILE A 128 -46.04 3.35 -26.05
N HIS A 129 -44.94 2.70 -25.65
CA HIS A 129 -43.91 2.14 -26.56
C HIS A 129 -44.47 1.04 -27.48
N THR A 130 -45.51 0.34 -27.03
CA THR A 130 -46.17 -0.73 -27.77
C THR A 130 -47.35 -0.26 -28.64
N ALA A 131 -47.64 1.05 -28.67
CA ALA A 131 -48.72 1.62 -29.48
C ALA A 131 -48.46 1.46 -30.99
N ASN A 132 -49.53 1.21 -31.77
CA ASN A 132 -49.42 0.97 -33.21
C ASN A 132 -48.73 2.12 -33.98
N ALA A 133 -48.90 3.37 -33.54
CA ALA A 133 -48.27 4.53 -34.15
C ALA A 133 -46.73 4.49 -34.02
N ILE A 134 -46.20 4.04 -32.87
CA ILE A 134 -44.75 3.94 -32.62
C ILE A 134 -44.15 2.76 -33.39
N LYS A 135 -44.84 1.62 -33.43
CA LYS A 135 -44.44 0.47 -34.25
C LYS A 135 -44.38 0.84 -35.74
N ALA A 136 -45.39 1.56 -36.25
CA ALA A 136 -45.40 2.02 -37.63
C ALA A 136 -44.29 3.03 -37.92
N PHE A 137 -44.00 3.95 -36.99
CA PHE A 137 -42.90 4.90 -37.12
C PHE A 137 -41.53 4.20 -37.15
N LEU A 138 -41.26 3.28 -36.22
CA LEU A 138 -39.98 2.56 -36.17
C LEU A 138 -39.77 1.67 -37.41
N ASP A 139 -40.84 1.05 -37.91
CA ASP A 139 -40.84 0.27 -39.16
C ASP A 139 -40.56 1.17 -40.38
N GLU A 140 -41.19 2.35 -40.47
CA GLU A 140 -40.92 3.34 -41.53
C GLU A 140 -39.47 3.83 -41.52
N GLN A 141 -38.86 3.96 -40.33
CA GLN A 141 -37.46 4.35 -40.16
C GLN A 141 -36.48 3.17 -40.31
N GLY A 142 -36.97 1.94 -40.55
CA GLY A 142 -36.15 0.74 -40.71
C GLY A 142 -35.45 0.27 -39.44
N VAL A 143 -35.96 0.63 -38.25
CA VAL A 143 -35.34 0.30 -36.96
C VAL A 143 -35.80 -1.07 -36.47
N VAL A 144 -34.84 -1.96 -36.21
CA VAL A 144 -35.12 -3.26 -35.61
C VAL A 144 -35.28 -3.09 -34.10
N VAL A 145 -36.48 -3.38 -33.59
CA VAL A 145 -36.76 -3.34 -32.14
C VAL A 145 -36.49 -4.72 -31.53
N MET A 146 -35.70 -4.75 -30.46
CA MET A 146 -35.41 -5.98 -29.70
C MET A 146 -36.69 -6.52 -29.06
N ASP A 147 -36.97 -7.83 -29.23
CA ASP A 147 -38.02 -8.48 -28.42
C ASP A 147 -37.55 -8.43 -26.96
N TRP A 148 -38.36 -7.90 -26.07
CA TRP A 148 -37.98 -7.67 -24.67
C TRP A 148 -39.03 -8.27 -23.73
N PRO A 149 -38.65 -8.99 -22.66
CA PRO A 149 -39.60 -9.59 -21.76
C PRO A 149 -40.24 -8.55 -20.82
N ALA A 150 -41.55 -8.63 -20.61
CA ALA A 150 -42.28 -7.72 -19.72
C ALA A 150 -41.78 -7.81 -18.25
N LEU A 151 -41.80 -6.66 -17.55
CA LEU A 151 -41.40 -6.53 -16.14
C LEU A 151 -39.96 -6.98 -15.85
N SER A 152 -38.99 -6.46 -16.61
CA SER A 152 -37.56 -6.83 -16.51
C SER A 152 -36.63 -5.66 -16.19
N PRO A 153 -36.88 -4.87 -15.12
CA PRO A 153 -36.09 -3.68 -14.79
C PRO A 153 -34.64 -4.01 -14.39
N ASP A 154 -34.39 -5.24 -13.94
CA ASP A 154 -33.07 -5.74 -13.54
C ASP A 154 -32.15 -6.11 -14.71
N LEU A 155 -32.67 -6.06 -15.95
CA LEU A 155 -31.91 -6.34 -17.17
C LEU A 155 -31.47 -5.05 -17.91
N TYR A 156 -31.64 -3.86 -17.31
CA TYR A 156 -31.34 -2.57 -17.93
C TYR A 156 -29.92 -2.06 -17.60
N PRO A 157 -29.01 -1.94 -18.58
CA PRO A 157 -27.70 -1.33 -18.34
C PRO A 157 -27.82 0.17 -18.01
N ILE A 158 -28.80 0.87 -18.58
CA ILE A 158 -28.99 2.30 -18.38
C ILE A 158 -29.44 2.66 -16.95
N GLU A 159 -30.08 1.75 -16.23
CA GLU A 159 -30.42 1.94 -14.81
C GLU A 159 -29.17 2.05 -13.93
N ASN A 160 -28.07 1.37 -14.28
CA ASN A 160 -26.80 1.52 -13.59
C ASN A 160 -26.18 2.92 -13.84
N ILE A 161 -26.33 3.44 -15.06
CA ILE A 161 -25.92 4.81 -15.41
C ILE A 161 -26.77 5.82 -14.65
N TRP A 162 -28.09 5.60 -14.53
CA TRP A 162 -28.94 6.42 -13.68
C TRP A 162 -28.52 6.38 -12.21
N GLY A 163 -28.16 5.21 -11.68
CA GLY A 163 -27.63 5.05 -10.33
C GLY A 163 -26.36 5.88 -10.11
N TYR A 164 -25.38 5.76 -11.00
CA TYR A 164 -24.14 6.53 -10.96
C TYR A 164 -24.42 8.05 -11.01
N LEU A 165 -25.26 8.49 -11.93
CA LEU A 165 -25.59 9.91 -12.06
C LEU A 165 -26.35 10.45 -10.85
N VAL A 166 -27.17 9.63 -10.17
CA VAL A 166 -27.84 10.02 -8.92
C VAL A 166 -26.81 10.32 -7.83
N GLU A 167 -25.77 9.50 -7.70
CA GLU A 167 -24.69 9.73 -6.72
C GLU A 167 -23.94 11.03 -7.00
N GLN A 168 -23.65 11.33 -8.27
CA GLN A 168 -22.92 12.55 -8.66
C GLN A 168 -23.80 13.81 -8.55
N VAL A 169 -25.03 13.77 -9.06
CA VAL A 169 -25.94 14.93 -9.09
C VAL A 169 -26.38 15.32 -7.67
N TYR A 170 -26.54 14.37 -6.75
CA TYR A 170 -26.97 14.63 -5.37
C TYR A 170 -25.86 14.44 -4.32
N ALA A 171 -24.59 14.40 -4.75
CA ALA A 171 -23.44 14.24 -3.86
C ALA A 171 -23.49 15.21 -2.66
N GLY A 172 -23.19 14.70 -1.47
CA GLY A 172 -23.23 15.48 -0.22
C GLY A 172 -24.64 15.90 0.22
N GLY A 173 -25.70 15.28 -0.31
CA GLY A 173 -27.10 15.61 0.04
C GLY A 173 -27.60 16.89 -0.62
N LYS A 174 -26.97 17.32 -1.71
CA LYS A 174 -27.30 18.54 -2.45
C LYS A 174 -28.77 18.56 -2.90
N GLN A 175 -29.49 19.64 -2.60
CA GLN A 175 -30.82 19.93 -3.14
C GLN A 175 -30.71 21.08 -4.16
N TYR A 176 -31.68 21.19 -5.07
CA TYR A 176 -31.69 22.19 -6.13
C TYR A 176 -32.85 23.17 -5.95
N ASP A 177 -32.62 24.46 -6.18
CA ASP A 177 -33.64 25.48 -5.96
C ASP A 177 -34.58 25.63 -7.14
N THR A 178 -34.09 25.41 -8.36
CA THR A 178 -34.86 25.51 -9.61
C THR A 178 -34.71 24.28 -10.50
N LYS A 179 -35.68 24.05 -11.39
CA LYS A 179 -35.61 22.95 -12.38
C LYS A 179 -34.46 23.18 -13.37
N GLU A 180 -34.15 24.44 -13.68
CA GLU A 180 -33.09 24.84 -14.58
C GLU A 180 -31.71 24.46 -14.06
N GLU A 181 -31.46 24.64 -12.75
CA GLU A 181 -30.22 24.22 -12.09
C GLU A 181 -30.06 22.70 -12.06
N LEU A 182 -31.14 21.98 -11.71
CA LEU A 182 -31.14 20.51 -11.72
C LEU A 182 -30.88 19.99 -13.14
N LYS A 183 -31.56 20.58 -14.14
CA LYS A 183 -31.38 20.27 -15.57
C LYS A 183 -29.92 20.48 -16.01
N ALA A 184 -29.33 21.63 -15.67
CA ALA A 184 -27.93 21.93 -16.01
C ALA A 184 -26.95 20.94 -15.34
N SER A 185 -27.23 20.53 -14.10
CA SER A 185 -26.39 19.55 -13.39
C SER A 185 -26.48 18.16 -14.01
N ILE A 186 -27.69 17.68 -14.34
CA ILE A 186 -27.89 16.38 -15.00
C ILE A 186 -27.17 16.37 -16.36
N MET A 187 -27.34 17.43 -17.17
CA MET A 187 -26.66 17.54 -18.48
C MET A 187 -25.14 17.55 -18.35
N ARG A 188 -24.59 18.25 -17.35
CA ARG A 188 -23.13 18.30 -17.13
C ARG A 188 -22.55 16.90 -16.90
N HIS A 189 -23.14 16.15 -15.98
CA HIS A 189 -22.63 14.82 -15.62
C HIS A 189 -22.91 13.78 -16.71
N TRP A 190 -24.03 13.89 -17.43
CA TRP A 190 -24.31 13.04 -18.59
C TRP A 190 -23.30 13.24 -19.73
N ASN A 191 -22.94 14.49 -20.02
CA ASN A 191 -21.98 14.82 -21.07
C ASN A 191 -20.52 14.51 -20.68
N SER A 192 -20.23 14.29 -19.40
CA SER A 192 -18.90 13.93 -18.89
C SER A 192 -18.74 12.42 -18.63
N LEU A 193 -19.65 11.59 -19.14
CA LEU A 193 -19.55 10.13 -19.02
C LEU A 193 -18.40 9.63 -19.91
N GLU A 194 -17.32 9.17 -19.28
CA GLU A 194 -16.20 8.50 -19.95
C GLU A 194 -16.35 6.97 -19.80
N PHE A 195 -16.76 6.30 -20.89
CA PHE A 195 -17.08 4.86 -20.89
C PHE A 195 -15.87 3.93 -20.68
N HIS A 196 -14.64 4.47 -20.64
CA HIS A 196 -13.42 3.73 -20.29
C HIS A 196 -13.14 3.68 -18.77
N HIS A 197 -13.87 4.46 -17.97
CA HIS A 197 -13.73 4.54 -16.50
C HIS A 197 -14.89 3.88 -15.74
N LEU A 198 -15.91 3.38 -16.45
CA LEU A 198 -16.95 2.55 -15.86
C LEU A 198 -16.43 1.11 -15.78
N PRO A 199 -16.51 0.43 -14.62
CA PRO A 199 -16.07 -0.95 -14.49
C PRO A 199 -16.71 -1.83 -15.58
N HIS A 200 -15.99 -2.78 -16.15
CA HIS A 200 -16.52 -3.71 -17.17
C HIS A 200 -17.78 -4.47 -16.67
N SER A 201 -17.99 -4.52 -15.34
CA SER A 201 -19.21 -5.02 -14.69
C SER A 201 -20.47 -4.16 -14.87
N PHE A 202 -20.36 -2.89 -15.28
CA PHE A 202 -21.51 -1.99 -15.47
C PHE A 202 -22.29 -2.26 -16.76
N LEU A 203 -21.64 -2.78 -17.81
CA LEU A 203 -22.28 -3.28 -19.02
C LEU A 203 -22.56 -4.80 -18.96
N CYS A 204 -21.73 -5.56 -18.24
CA CYS A 204 -21.86 -7.03 -18.14
C CYS A 204 -22.68 -7.54 -16.95
N GLY A 205 -23.18 -6.66 -16.07
CA GLY A 205 -23.96 -7.04 -14.88
C GLY A 205 -25.26 -7.81 -15.18
N ALA A 206 -25.70 -7.86 -16.44
CA ALA A 206 -26.86 -8.62 -16.89
C ALA A 206 -26.52 -9.88 -17.73
N MET A 207 -25.25 -10.22 -17.96
CA MET A 207 -24.85 -11.27 -18.92
C MET A 207 -24.18 -12.52 -18.33
N ASN A 208 -24.03 -12.64 -17.00
CA ASN A 208 -23.69 -13.92 -16.36
C ASN A 208 -24.94 -14.80 -16.16
N ILE A 209 -25.58 -15.21 -17.26
CA ILE A 209 -26.47 -16.37 -17.27
C ILE A 209 -25.84 -17.43 -18.18
N SER A 210 -24.65 -17.90 -17.82
CA SER A 210 -24.19 -19.21 -18.28
C SER A 210 -24.68 -20.26 -17.28
N THR A 211 -25.68 -21.01 -17.72
CA THR A 211 -26.05 -22.36 -17.24
C THR A 211 -26.29 -22.56 -15.74
N ALA A 212 -27.31 -21.92 -15.17
CA ALA A 212 -28.02 -22.49 -14.02
C ALA A 212 -29.19 -23.36 -14.53
N SER A 213 -28.88 -24.57 -14.95
CA SER A 213 -29.83 -25.68 -14.85
C SER A 213 -29.73 -26.22 -13.43
N ASP A 214 -30.75 -25.95 -12.62
CA ASP A 214 -30.95 -26.42 -11.24
C ASP A 214 -29.87 -25.96 -10.21
N ASP A 215 -30.35 -25.34 -9.12
CA ASP A 215 -29.67 -25.21 -7.82
C ASP A 215 -28.13 -25.34 -7.78
N GLU A 216 -27.35 -24.33 -8.19
CA GLU A 216 -25.97 -24.21 -7.74
C GLU A 216 -25.86 -23.20 -6.60
N VAL A 217 -25.92 -23.76 -5.39
CA VAL A 217 -25.48 -23.13 -4.15
C VAL A 217 -24.06 -22.62 -4.37
N ALA A 218 -23.81 -21.33 -4.09
CA ALA A 218 -22.45 -20.78 -4.07
C ALA A 218 -21.52 -21.76 -3.33
N VAL A 219 -20.44 -22.19 -3.99
CA VAL A 219 -19.51 -23.17 -3.42
C VAL A 219 -19.15 -22.67 -2.02
N PRO A 220 -19.38 -23.43 -0.94
CA PRO A 220 -19.12 -22.94 0.40
C PRO A 220 -17.63 -22.71 0.64
N PHE A 221 -17.30 -21.73 1.48
CA PHE A 221 -15.95 -21.48 1.97
C PHE A 221 -15.34 -22.78 2.50
N GLY A 222 -14.12 -23.10 2.06
CA GLY A 222 -13.43 -24.33 2.45
C GLY A 222 -13.86 -25.59 1.72
N THR A 223 -14.67 -25.49 0.67
CA THR A 223 -14.84 -26.59 -0.29
C THR A 223 -13.55 -26.82 -1.07
N VAL A 224 -13.18 -28.09 -1.27
CA VAL A 224 -12.04 -28.45 -2.13
C VAL A 224 -12.41 -28.19 -3.59
N LEU A 225 -11.69 -27.29 -4.23
CA LEU A 225 -11.80 -26.96 -5.64
C LEU A 225 -11.05 -27.99 -6.49
N GLY A 226 -9.88 -28.42 -6.04
CA GLY A 226 -9.07 -29.39 -6.77
C GLY A 226 -7.90 -29.89 -5.95
N ILE A 227 -7.17 -30.84 -6.52
CA ILE A 227 -6.00 -31.46 -5.88
C ILE A 227 -4.84 -31.39 -6.86
N THR A 228 -3.72 -30.85 -6.41
CA THR A 228 -2.51 -30.75 -7.22
C THR A 228 -1.89 -32.12 -7.46
N ASP A 229 -0.96 -32.21 -8.42
CA ASP A 229 -0.19 -33.44 -8.67
C ASP A 229 0.73 -33.84 -7.49
N GLY A 230 1.02 -32.91 -6.58
CA GLY A 230 1.69 -33.13 -5.30
C GLY A 230 0.75 -33.51 -4.15
N GLY A 231 -0.53 -33.77 -4.43
CA GLY A 231 -1.50 -34.19 -3.41
C GLY A 231 -1.95 -33.07 -2.46
N VAL A 232 -1.81 -31.81 -2.85
CA VAL A 232 -2.21 -30.66 -2.04
C VAL A 232 -3.61 -30.21 -2.46
N GLU A 233 -4.54 -30.13 -1.52
CA GLU A 233 -5.91 -29.64 -1.77
C GLU A 233 -5.92 -28.12 -1.95
N VAL A 234 -6.67 -27.61 -2.91
CA VAL A 234 -6.94 -26.18 -3.13
C VAL A 234 -8.37 -25.91 -2.71
N TYR A 235 -8.58 -24.89 -1.88
CA TYR A 235 -9.89 -24.60 -1.30
C TYR A 235 -10.47 -23.27 -1.76
N ASN A 236 -11.79 -23.21 -1.80
CA ASN A 236 -12.56 -22.00 -2.01
C ASN A 236 -12.31 -20.99 -0.87
N CYS A 237 -11.99 -19.75 -1.25
CA CYS A 237 -11.72 -18.66 -0.32
C CYS A 237 -12.83 -17.58 -0.28
N ASP A 238 -14.02 -17.85 -0.82
CA ASP A 238 -15.13 -16.90 -0.76
C ASP A 238 -15.73 -16.77 0.66
N TYR A 239 -15.30 -15.73 1.38
CA TYR A 239 -15.80 -15.38 2.70
C TYR A 239 -17.29 -15.01 2.74
N SER A 240 -17.91 -14.69 1.60
CA SER A 240 -19.33 -14.31 1.55
C SER A 240 -20.27 -15.45 1.95
N THR A 241 -19.79 -16.69 1.85
CA THR A 241 -20.52 -17.91 2.19
C THR A 241 -20.42 -18.32 3.66
N LEU A 242 -19.69 -17.55 4.48
CA LEU A 242 -19.52 -17.81 5.91
C LEU A 242 -20.77 -17.40 6.72
N PRO A 243 -20.99 -18.03 7.90
CA PRO A 243 -22.01 -17.59 8.84
C PRO A 243 -21.72 -16.17 9.39
N PRO A 244 -22.71 -15.52 10.03
CA PRO A 244 -22.59 -14.15 10.52
C PRO A 244 -21.32 -13.87 11.38
N PRO A 245 -20.71 -12.67 11.25
CA PRO A 245 -19.42 -12.31 11.86
C PRO A 245 -19.32 -12.47 13.38
N ASP A 246 -20.44 -12.35 14.08
CA ASP A 246 -20.58 -12.42 15.54
C ASP A 246 -20.34 -13.83 16.10
N MET A 247 -20.14 -14.84 15.25
CA MET A 247 -19.87 -16.22 15.64
C MET A 247 -18.45 -16.72 15.32
N LEU A 248 -17.55 -15.86 14.83
CA LEU A 248 -16.25 -16.30 14.29
C LEU A 248 -15.05 -15.68 15.03
N ASP A 249 -14.22 -16.52 15.63
CA ASP A 249 -12.94 -16.13 16.24
C ASP A 249 -11.85 -16.07 15.15
N ARG A 250 -11.01 -15.04 15.15
CA ARG A 250 -9.87 -14.95 14.21
C ARG A 250 -8.95 -16.17 14.32
N ALA A 251 -8.83 -16.78 15.51
CA ALA A 251 -8.08 -18.00 15.69
C ALA A 251 -8.64 -19.18 14.87
N SER A 252 -9.96 -19.24 14.61
CA SER A 252 -10.57 -20.34 13.85
C SER A 252 -10.23 -20.32 12.36
N PHE A 253 -9.72 -19.19 11.85
CA PHE A 253 -9.26 -19.05 10.47
C PHE A 253 -7.82 -19.49 10.25
N LYS A 254 -7.06 -19.83 11.30
CA LYS A 254 -5.74 -20.42 11.11
C LYS A 254 -5.88 -21.83 10.55
N ASN A 255 -5.10 -22.14 9.54
CA ASN A 255 -4.91 -23.49 9.05
C ASN A 255 -3.64 -24.10 9.66
N GLU A 256 -3.74 -25.36 10.07
CA GLU A 256 -2.63 -26.15 10.56
C GLU A 256 -2.57 -27.46 9.78
N TYR A 257 -1.37 -27.83 9.34
CA TYR A 257 -1.10 -29.09 8.69
C TYR A 257 0.02 -29.81 9.46
N ASN A 258 -0.29 -31.00 10.00
CA ASN A 258 0.63 -31.78 10.84
C ASN A 258 1.26 -30.96 12.00
N GLY A 259 0.47 -30.09 12.64
CA GLY A 259 0.93 -29.26 13.76
C GLY A 259 1.74 -28.02 13.35
N VAL A 260 1.87 -27.74 12.05
CA VAL A 260 2.52 -26.53 11.52
C VAL A 260 1.44 -25.59 10.99
N THR A 261 1.42 -24.35 11.47
CA THR A 261 0.53 -23.31 10.94
C THR A 261 0.93 -22.95 9.51
N THR A 262 0.04 -23.17 8.54
CA THR A 262 0.31 -22.88 7.12
C THR A 262 -0.18 -21.49 6.70
N GLY A 263 -1.08 -20.86 7.45
CA GLY A 263 -1.58 -19.50 7.18
C GLY A 263 -3.05 -19.35 7.52
N TYR A 264 -3.69 -18.31 6.96
CA TYR A 264 -5.13 -18.09 7.12
C TYR A 264 -5.91 -18.80 5.99
N LYS A 265 -6.96 -19.54 6.36
CA LYS A 265 -7.92 -20.17 5.45
C LYS A 265 -8.64 -19.11 4.61
N TRP A 266 -8.68 -19.19 3.28
CA TRP A 266 -7.88 -20.02 2.37
C TRP A 266 -7.09 -19.11 1.44
N GLN A 267 -6.24 -18.28 2.03
CA GLN A 267 -5.48 -17.25 1.33
C GLN A 267 -4.39 -17.86 0.44
N CYS A 268 -3.92 -17.09 -0.55
CA CYS A 268 -2.86 -17.52 -1.46
C CYS A 268 -1.54 -17.88 -0.74
N VAL A 269 -1.15 -17.08 0.27
CA VAL A 269 0.03 -17.33 1.13
C VAL A 269 -0.10 -18.63 1.92
N GLU A 270 -1.33 -19.04 2.27
CA GLU A 270 -1.57 -20.31 2.96
C GLU A 270 -1.28 -21.50 2.05
N LEU A 271 -1.76 -21.46 0.79
CA LEU A 271 -1.50 -22.51 -0.18
C LEU A 271 -0.01 -22.65 -0.48
N GLY A 272 0.69 -21.54 -0.73
CA GLY A 272 2.13 -21.56 -1.04
C GLY A 272 2.93 -22.25 0.06
N ARG A 273 2.68 -21.89 1.33
CA ARG A 273 3.37 -22.48 2.49
C ARG A 273 3.00 -23.94 2.66
N ARG A 274 1.72 -24.30 2.52
CA ARG A 274 1.26 -25.69 2.63
C ARG A 274 1.82 -26.57 1.52
N TYR A 275 1.90 -26.07 0.29
CA TYR A 275 2.50 -26.81 -0.82
C TYR A 275 3.98 -27.11 -0.56
N LEU A 276 4.74 -26.11 -0.10
CA LEU A 276 6.14 -26.29 0.26
C LEU A 276 6.33 -27.29 1.41
N LEU A 277 5.46 -27.22 2.42
CA LEU A 277 5.49 -28.15 3.55
C LEU A 277 5.24 -29.59 3.12
N VAL A 278 4.20 -29.81 2.31
CA VAL A 278 3.79 -31.15 1.86
C VAL A 278 4.83 -31.77 0.94
N ASN A 279 5.35 -31.02 -0.04
CA ASN A 279 6.19 -31.57 -1.09
C ASN A 279 7.70 -31.49 -0.80
N PHE A 280 8.14 -30.52 0.01
CA PHE A 280 9.56 -30.27 0.26
C PHE A 280 9.92 -30.25 1.75
N GLY A 281 8.95 -30.36 2.66
CA GLY A 281 9.21 -30.36 4.11
C GLY A 281 9.74 -29.02 4.66
N VAL A 282 9.56 -27.93 3.91
CA VAL A 282 10.03 -26.59 4.26
C VAL A 282 8.87 -25.59 4.33
N ILE A 283 9.06 -24.50 5.08
CA ILE A 283 8.12 -23.38 5.17
C ILE A 283 8.88 -22.05 5.09
N TYR A 284 8.31 -21.03 4.45
CA TYR A 284 8.75 -19.66 4.70
C TYR A 284 8.10 -19.12 5.98
N ASP A 285 8.78 -18.19 6.65
CA ASP A 285 8.34 -17.54 7.88
C ASP A 285 7.02 -16.77 7.69
N ASN A 286 6.50 -16.13 8.75
CA ASN A 286 5.24 -15.39 8.63
C ASN A 286 5.41 -14.18 7.71
N ILE A 287 4.44 -14.00 6.83
CA ILE A 287 4.46 -12.95 5.82
C ILE A 287 3.13 -12.22 5.87
N ALA A 288 3.20 -10.90 6.03
CA ALA A 288 2.01 -10.05 6.08
C ALA A 288 1.36 -9.89 4.70
N MET A 289 2.17 -9.69 3.64
CA MET A 289 1.68 -9.49 2.27
C MET A 289 2.42 -10.40 1.28
N ALA A 290 1.71 -11.01 0.33
CA ALA A 290 2.25 -12.04 -0.54
C ALA A 290 3.49 -11.59 -1.34
N TYR A 291 3.55 -10.32 -1.75
CA TYR A 291 4.69 -9.78 -2.49
C TYR A 291 6.01 -9.78 -1.70
N ASP A 292 5.96 -9.77 -0.35
CA ASP A 292 7.17 -9.79 0.48
C ASP A 292 7.94 -11.11 0.36
N ILE A 293 7.28 -12.19 -0.08
CA ILE A 293 7.91 -13.50 -0.31
C ILE A 293 9.06 -13.38 -1.31
N PHE A 294 8.95 -12.47 -2.30
CA PHE A 294 9.98 -12.28 -3.32
C PHE A 294 11.33 -11.77 -2.78
N ARG A 295 11.35 -11.34 -1.51
CA ARG A 295 12.54 -10.80 -0.87
C ARG A 295 13.14 -11.74 0.18
N LEU A 296 12.50 -12.89 0.43
CA LEU A 296 13.03 -13.89 1.33
C LEU A 296 14.31 -14.50 0.79
N LYS A 297 15.26 -14.75 1.68
CA LYS A 297 16.55 -15.39 1.35
C LYS A 297 16.60 -16.85 1.77
N THR A 298 15.72 -17.27 2.68
CA THR A 298 15.68 -18.62 3.22
C THR A 298 14.26 -19.09 3.49
N VAL A 299 14.12 -20.41 3.53
CA VAL A 299 12.99 -21.13 4.12
C VAL A 299 13.50 -22.05 5.22
N ARG A 300 12.63 -22.49 6.12
CA ARG A 300 12.97 -23.36 7.24
C ARG A 300 12.51 -24.78 6.99
N ARG A 301 13.41 -25.75 7.09
CA ARG A 301 13.09 -27.19 7.10
C ARG A 301 12.41 -27.55 8.42
N VAL A 302 11.22 -28.12 8.36
CA VAL A 302 10.40 -28.39 9.56
C VAL A 302 10.99 -29.51 10.42
N ALA A 303 11.68 -30.48 9.80
CA ALA A 303 12.21 -31.65 10.49
C ALA A 303 13.26 -31.32 11.57
N ASP A 304 14.10 -30.31 11.34
CA ASP A 304 15.25 -29.97 12.17
C ASP A 304 15.47 -28.47 12.38
N GLY A 305 14.68 -27.62 11.73
CA GLY A 305 14.80 -26.17 11.80
C GLY A 305 15.90 -25.58 10.91
N GLN A 306 16.59 -26.40 10.10
CA GLN A 306 17.68 -25.95 9.23
C GLN A 306 17.16 -24.93 8.20
N LEU A 307 17.92 -23.86 7.98
CA LEU A 307 17.62 -22.89 6.94
C LEU A 307 18.08 -23.43 5.58
N VAL A 308 17.25 -23.25 4.56
CA VAL A 308 17.47 -23.66 3.17
C VAL A 308 17.38 -22.42 2.28
N PRO A 309 18.31 -22.18 1.34
CA PRO A 309 18.30 -20.99 0.51
C PRO A 309 17.04 -20.87 -0.35
N MET A 310 16.57 -19.64 -0.53
CA MET A 310 15.47 -19.27 -1.38
C MET A 310 15.94 -18.19 -2.36
N LEU A 311 15.89 -18.51 -3.66
CA LEU A 311 16.49 -17.71 -4.72
C LEU A 311 15.41 -16.95 -5.48
N ALA A 312 15.52 -15.62 -5.52
CA ALA A 312 14.64 -14.74 -6.28
C ALA A 312 15.10 -14.63 -7.73
N ASN A 313 14.16 -14.78 -8.66
CA ASN A 313 14.39 -14.70 -10.10
C ASN A 313 13.45 -13.65 -10.69
N VAL A 314 14.00 -12.53 -11.14
CA VAL A 314 13.23 -11.40 -11.68
C VAL A 314 12.62 -11.78 -13.03
N ASN A 315 11.32 -11.52 -13.18
CA ASN A 315 10.58 -11.86 -14.39
C ASN A 315 11.12 -11.08 -15.60
N GLY A 316 11.47 -11.77 -16.68
CA GLY A 316 12.00 -11.15 -17.90
C GLY A 316 13.47 -10.72 -17.82
N GLU A 317 14.14 -10.96 -16.69
CA GLU A 317 15.58 -10.68 -16.52
C GLU A 317 16.37 -11.96 -16.17
N SER A 318 15.75 -12.91 -15.46
CA SER A 318 16.43 -14.14 -15.04
C SER A 318 16.64 -15.10 -16.21
N THR A 319 17.85 -15.69 -16.26
CA THR A 319 18.21 -16.79 -17.16
C THR A 319 17.95 -18.17 -16.55
N GLU A 320 17.64 -18.23 -15.25
CA GLU A 320 17.35 -19.47 -14.54
C GLU A 320 15.87 -19.80 -14.63
N LEU A 321 15.51 -20.88 -15.33
CA LEU A 321 14.11 -21.28 -15.49
C LEU A 321 13.45 -21.61 -14.13
N PRO A 322 12.15 -21.33 -13.95
CA PRO A 322 11.43 -21.84 -12.80
C PRO A 322 11.44 -23.37 -12.81
N VAL A 323 11.30 -23.97 -11.64
CA VAL A 323 11.15 -25.42 -11.48
C VAL A 323 9.80 -25.72 -10.84
N LYS A 324 9.37 -26.99 -10.90
CA LYS A 324 8.19 -27.42 -10.17
C LYS A 324 8.36 -27.13 -8.68
N GLY A 325 7.39 -26.43 -8.09
CA GLY A 325 7.42 -25.95 -6.71
C GLY A 325 7.92 -24.52 -6.54
N SER A 326 8.45 -23.87 -7.60
CA SER A 326 8.78 -22.45 -7.55
C SER A 326 7.52 -21.62 -7.24
N LEU A 327 7.67 -20.59 -6.41
CA LEU A 327 6.58 -19.68 -6.04
C LEU A 327 6.57 -18.48 -6.98
N LEU A 328 5.52 -18.30 -7.75
CA LEU A 328 5.33 -17.15 -8.65
C LEU A 328 4.70 -15.99 -7.87
N ILE A 329 5.30 -14.80 -7.90
CA ILE A 329 4.93 -13.67 -7.04
C ILE A 329 4.48 -12.46 -7.89
N TRP A 330 3.39 -11.81 -7.49
CA TRP A 330 2.86 -10.59 -8.12
C TRP A 330 3.09 -9.34 -7.27
N ASN A 331 3.23 -8.20 -7.96
CA ASN A 331 3.23 -6.87 -7.36
C ASN A 331 1.86 -6.51 -6.74
N PRO A 332 1.82 -5.63 -5.74
CA PRO A 332 0.58 -5.16 -5.11
C PRO A 332 -0.17 -4.09 -5.94
N VAL A 333 -0.41 -4.37 -7.22
CA VAL A 333 -1.05 -3.46 -8.19
C VAL A 333 -2.15 -4.17 -9.00
N GLY A 334 -3.08 -3.41 -9.56
CA GLY A 334 -4.21 -3.93 -10.34
C GLY A 334 -5.13 -4.83 -9.52
N GLU A 335 -5.38 -6.04 -10.02
CA GLU A 335 -6.22 -7.07 -9.37
C GLU A 335 -5.76 -7.37 -7.94
N PHE A 336 -4.46 -7.36 -7.71
CA PHE A 336 -3.84 -7.73 -6.44
C PHE A 336 -3.43 -6.52 -5.60
N VAL A 337 -4.17 -5.42 -5.71
CA VAL A 337 -3.90 -4.18 -4.97
C VAL A 337 -3.78 -4.46 -3.46
N GLN A 338 -2.82 -3.80 -2.81
CA GLN A 338 -2.48 -3.92 -1.37
C GLN A 338 -1.76 -5.21 -0.95
N THR A 339 -2.17 -6.39 -1.44
CA THR A 339 -1.64 -7.67 -0.94
C THR A 339 -0.55 -8.28 -1.80
N GLY A 340 -0.52 -7.92 -3.09
CA GLY A 340 0.16 -8.76 -4.09
C GLY A 340 -0.51 -10.13 -4.16
N HIS A 341 0.16 -11.08 -4.80
CA HIS A 341 -0.34 -12.45 -4.91
C HIS A 341 0.80 -13.47 -5.02
N ILE A 342 0.48 -14.73 -4.72
CA ILE A 342 1.39 -15.86 -4.85
C ILE A 342 0.64 -17.06 -5.47
N ALA A 343 1.30 -17.73 -6.40
CA ALA A 343 0.91 -19.03 -6.93
C ALA A 343 2.10 -19.99 -6.86
N VAL A 344 1.84 -21.29 -6.97
CA VAL A 344 2.89 -22.31 -7.08
C VAL A 344 2.94 -22.82 -8.51
N ILE A 345 4.13 -22.83 -9.11
CA ILE A 345 4.37 -23.40 -10.44
C ILE A 345 4.42 -24.93 -10.31
N VAL A 346 3.53 -25.62 -11.01
CA VAL A 346 3.43 -27.10 -10.96
C VAL A 346 3.92 -27.79 -12.24
N ASN A 347 3.98 -27.05 -13.35
CA ASN A 347 4.54 -27.52 -14.62
C ASN A 347 5.22 -26.36 -15.35
N VAL A 348 6.34 -26.64 -16.01
CA VAL A 348 7.13 -25.66 -16.77
C VAL A 348 7.37 -26.20 -18.17
N GLN A 349 6.98 -25.41 -19.16
CA GLN A 349 7.26 -25.62 -20.57
C GLN A 349 7.92 -24.36 -21.13
N VAL A 350 8.45 -24.42 -22.36
CA VAL A 350 9.15 -23.27 -22.97
C VAL A 350 8.20 -22.10 -23.24
N ASP A 351 6.95 -22.39 -23.60
CA ASP A 351 5.93 -21.44 -24.03
C ASP A 351 4.83 -21.19 -22.99
N TYR A 352 4.83 -21.95 -21.88
CA TYR A 352 3.87 -21.75 -20.79
C TYR A 352 4.32 -22.35 -19.45
N VAL A 353 3.68 -21.89 -18.37
CA VAL A 353 3.71 -22.53 -17.05
C VAL A 353 2.30 -22.86 -16.60
N ASP A 354 2.11 -24.00 -15.93
CA ASP A 354 0.87 -24.29 -15.19
C ASP A 354 1.08 -23.94 -13.72
N ILE A 355 0.12 -23.22 -13.14
CA ILE A 355 0.16 -22.75 -11.75
C ILE A 355 -1.03 -23.26 -10.95
N VAL A 356 -0.86 -23.31 -9.63
CA VAL A 356 -1.93 -23.55 -8.65
C VAL A 356 -1.96 -22.39 -7.66
N GLU A 357 -3.16 -21.90 -7.37
CA GLU A 357 -3.36 -20.77 -6.46
C GLU A 357 -4.71 -20.88 -5.73
N GLN A 358 -4.85 -20.14 -4.64
CA GLN A 358 -6.11 -19.90 -3.95
C GLN A 358 -6.41 -18.40 -3.98
N ASN A 359 -7.67 -18.02 -3.73
CA ASN A 359 -8.11 -16.62 -3.63
C ASN A 359 -7.95 -15.84 -4.95
N VAL A 360 -8.33 -16.50 -6.06
CA VAL A 360 -8.43 -15.91 -7.42
C VAL A 360 -9.66 -16.45 -8.15
N ASP A 361 -9.76 -17.78 -8.29
CA ASP A 361 -10.89 -18.49 -8.89
C ASP A 361 -11.40 -19.54 -7.90
N ASP A 362 -12.71 -19.60 -7.71
CA ASP A 362 -13.40 -20.46 -6.75
C ASP A 362 -14.18 -21.60 -7.44
N THR A 363 -13.85 -21.88 -8.70
CA THR A 363 -14.46 -22.96 -9.49
C THR A 363 -13.86 -24.33 -9.18
N ILE A 364 -14.70 -25.37 -9.04
CA ILE A 364 -14.24 -26.75 -8.88
C ILE A 364 -13.59 -27.24 -10.18
N TRP A 365 -12.37 -27.74 -10.06
CA TRP A 365 -11.58 -28.23 -11.19
C TRP A 365 -12.14 -29.55 -11.73
N PRO A 366 -12.10 -29.77 -13.05
CA PRO A 366 -12.36 -31.08 -13.62
C PRO A 366 -11.44 -32.16 -13.02
N PRO A 367 -11.87 -33.42 -12.86
CA PRO A 367 -11.11 -34.47 -12.15
C PRO A 367 -9.66 -34.68 -12.65
N ASP A 368 -9.43 -34.49 -13.95
CA ASP A 368 -8.13 -34.69 -14.61
C ASP A 368 -7.23 -33.44 -14.59
N VAL A 369 -7.77 -32.29 -14.19
CA VAL A 369 -7.03 -31.03 -14.12
C VAL A 369 -6.34 -30.91 -12.76
N LYS A 370 -5.05 -30.56 -12.79
CA LYS A 370 -4.17 -30.46 -11.60
C LYS A 370 -3.58 -29.07 -11.39
N TYR A 371 -4.07 -28.09 -12.14
CA TYR A 371 -3.63 -26.69 -12.12
C TYR A 371 -4.84 -25.75 -12.15
N SER A 372 -4.72 -24.55 -11.57
CA SER A 372 -5.77 -23.51 -11.63
C SER A 372 -5.73 -22.75 -12.95
N ARG A 373 -4.55 -22.28 -13.36
CA ARG A 373 -4.35 -21.49 -14.57
C ARG A 373 -3.10 -21.90 -15.32
N ARG A 374 -3.13 -21.66 -16.63
CA ARG A 374 -1.97 -21.73 -17.52
C ARG A 374 -1.59 -20.32 -17.92
N LEU A 375 -0.34 -19.94 -17.69
CA LEU A 375 0.19 -18.63 -18.06
C LEU A 375 1.15 -18.80 -19.24
N LYS A 376 1.03 -17.92 -20.24
CA LYS A 376 1.98 -17.86 -21.35
C LYS A 376 3.37 -17.51 -20.81
N ALA A 377 4.39 -18.15 -21.34
CA ALA A 377 5.77 -17.80 -21.10
C ALA A 377 6.53 -17.64 -22.41
N ASP A 378 7.61 -16.88 -22.38
CA ASP A 378 8.49 -16.64 -23.51
C ASP A 378 9.94 -16.69 -23.03
N LEU A 379 10.79 -17.44 -23.75
CA LEU A 379 12.24 -17.48 -23.58
C LEU A 379 12.88 -16.62 -24.67
N ASP A 380 13.59 -15.57 -24.29
CA ASP A 380 14.38 -14.77 -25.22
C ASP A 380 15.61 -15.58 -25.67
N GLU A 381 15.65 -15.97 -26.95
CA GLU A 381 16.74 -16.76 -27.51
C GLU A 381 18.10 -16.03 -27.53
N VAL A 382 18.12 -14.70 -27.43
CA VAL A 382 19.33 -13.88 -27.46
C VAL A 382 19.91 -13.70 -26.07
N THR A 383 19.06 -13.27 -25.12
CA THR A 383 19.51 -12.97 -23.75
C THR A 383 19.46 -14.18 -22.84
N GLY A 384 18.68 -15.21 -23.19
CA GLY A 384 18.33 -16.33 -22.32
C GLY A 384 17.30 -15.97 -21.25
N ALA A 385 16.76 -14.75 -21.25
CA ALA A 385 15.82 -14.29 -20.24
C ALA A 385 14.47 -14.98 -20.40
N TYR A 386 13.94 -15.49 -19.28
CA TYR A 386 12.63 -16.13 -19.24
C TYR A 386 11.58 -15.18 -18.68
N SER A 387 10.43 -15.07 -19.35
CA SER A 387 9.35 -14.17 -18.97
C SER A 387 8.03 -14.90 -18.90
N ILE A 388 7.25 -14.63 -17.86
CA ILE A 388 5.90 -15.14 -17.66
C ILE A 388 4.93 -13.97 -17.80
N THR A 389 3.91 -14.15 -18.65
CA THR A 389 2.92 -13.13 -18.96
C THR A 389 1.81 -13.12 -17.91
N CYS A 390 1.52 -11.95 -17.35
CA CYS A 390 0.37 -11.75 -16.47
C CYS A 390 -0.92 -11.72 -17.31
N THR A 391 -1.96 -12.45 -16.91
CA THR A 391 -3.27 -12.45 -17.59
C THR A 391 -4.15 -11.25 -17.20
N PHE A 392 -3.78 -10.51 -16.15
CA PHE A 392 -4.50 -9.33 -15.70
C PHE A 392 -3.81 -8.07 -16.24
N PRO A 393 -4.51 -7.18 -16.97
CA PRO A 393 -3.90 -6.07 -17.68
C PRO A 393 -3.23 -5.04 -16.76
N ASP A 394 -3.78 -4.83 -15.56
CA ASP A 394 -3.30 -3.83 -14.61
C ASP A 394 -2.38 -4.42 -13.51
N SER A 395 -2.05 -5.71 -13.61
CA SER A 395 -1.17 -6.38 -12.64
C SER A 395 0.14 -6.82 -13.28
N SER A 396 1.20 -6.86 -12.48
CA SER A 396 2.52 -7.29 -12.93
C SER A 396 3.10 -8.39 -12.02
N ILE A 397 3.88 -9.27 -12.64
CA ILE A 397 4.60 -10.36 -11.96
C ILE A 397 5.99 -9.83 -11.58
N LEU A 398 6.37 -9.99 -10.31
CA LEU A 398 7.73 -9.70 -9.83
C LEU A 398 8.73 -10.71 -10.38
N GLY A 399 8.37 -11.99 -10.32
CA GLY A 399 9.27 -13.09 -10.62
C GLY A 399 8.88 -14.37 -9.89
N TRP A 400 9.78 -15.33 -9.87
CA TRP A 400 9.60 -16.58 -9.12
C TRP A 400 10.69 -16.80 -8.08
N MET A 401 10.32 -17.46 -6.99
CA MET A 401 11.22 -17.90 -5.94
C MET A 401 11.44 -19.40 -6.05
N THR A 402 12.70 -19.83 -6.04
CA THR A 402 13.07 -21.24 -6.08
C THR A 402 13.76 -21.63 -4.78
N VAL A 403 13.28 -22.70 -4.14
CA VAL A 403 13.96 -23.27 -2.97
C VAL A 403 15.09 -24.16 -3.45
N ASP A 404 16.33 -23.86 -3.08
CA ASP A 404 17.48 -24.69 -3.40
C ASP A 404 17.63 -25.79 -2.34
N MET A 405 16.99 -26.94 -2.59
CA MET A 405 17.04 -28.10 -1.68
C MET A 405 18.39 -28.81 -1.66
N HIS A 406 19.35 -28.42 -2.51
CA HIS A 406 20.68 -29.05 -2.59
C HIS A 406 21.71 -28.37 -1.70
N THR A 407 21.42 -27.16 -1.25
CA THR A 407 22.32 -26.33 -0.46
C THR A 407 21.71 -26.09 0.92
N GLU A 408 22.49 -26.24 1.98
CA GLU A 408 22.07 -25.77 3.31
C GLU A 408 22.50 -24.32 3.47
N TYR A 409 21.63 -23.46 3.99
CA TYR A 409 21.99 -22.08 4.27
C TYR A 409 22.82 -22.05 5.54
N ASN A 410 24.04 -21.53 5.45
CA ASN A 410 24.92 -21.34 6.59
C ASN A 410 25.03 -19.83 6.89
N TYR A 411 25.02 -19.46 8.17
CA TYR A 411 25.31 -18.07 8.55
C TYR A 411 26.73 -17.64 8.16
N GLU A 412 27.63 -18.58 7.89
CA GLU A 412 28.94 -18.31 7.29
C GLU A 412 28.86 -17.71 5.88
N ASP A 413 27.73 -17.88 5.17
CA ASP A 413 27.50 -17.31 3.84
C ASP A 413 26.98 -15.86 3.89
N VAL A 414 26.62 -15.35 5.08
CA VAL A 414 26.23 -13.95 5.25
C VAL A 414 27.43 -13.07 4.94
N PRO A 415 27.32 -12.11 3.98
CA PRO A 415 28.41 -11.21 3.67
C PRO A 415 28.95 -10.48 4.91
N ILE A 416 30.27 -10.53 5.08
CA ILE A 416 30.96 -9.94 6.22
C ILE A 416 31.69 -8.67 5.77
N ALA A 417 31.49 -7.59 6.53
CA ALA A 417 32.33 -6.39 6.48
C ALA A 417 32.95 -6.15 7.85
N THR A 418 34.26 -5.91 7.88
CA THR A 418 35.04 -5.64 9.10
C THR A 418 35.67 -4.25 9.02
N PRO A 419 35.91 -3.58 10.16
CA PRO A 419 36.55 -2.27 10.12
C PRO A 419 38.00 -2.36 9.62
N SER A 420 38.72 -3.45 9.93
CA SER A 420 40.11 -3.62 9.53
C SER A 420 40.31 -3.86 8.03
N GLN A 421 39.36 -4.51 7.36
CA GLN A 421 39.49 -4.90 5.95
C GLN A 421 38.63 -4.08 4.98
N ASP A 422 37.53 -3.50 5.44
CA ASP A 422 36.52 -2.95 4.53
C ASP A 422 36.26 -1.45 4.69
N LEU A 423 36.69 -0.82 5.79
CA LEU A 423 36.46 0.60 6.04
C LEU A 423 37.78 1.33 6.33
N HIS A 424 38.23 2.12 5.37
CA HIS A 424 39.54 2.78 5.45
C HIS A 424 39.39 4.30 5.57
N LEU A 425 40.06 4.87 6.58
CA LEU A 425 40.18 6.32 6.74
C LEU A 425 41.25 6.88 5.80
N HIS A 426 40.89 7.93 5.06
CA HIS A 426 41.82 8.69 4.22
C HIS A 426 41.82 10.16 4.62
N ASN A 427 43.00 10.70 4.92
CA ASN A 427 43.17 12.14 5.12
C ASN A 427 43.40 12.84 3.79
N VAL A 428 42.88 14.04 3.64
CA VAL A 428 43.06 14.89 2.47
C VAL A 428 43.44 16.31 2.89
N THR A 429 44.38 16.92 2.18
CA THR A 429 44.72 18.33 2.34
C THR A 429 44.12 19.11 1.18
N LEU A 430 43.12 19.94 1.47
CA LEU A 430 42.45 20.79 0.51
C LEU A 430 43.32 22.00 0.18
N THR A 431 43.40 22.34 -1.10
CA THR A 431 44.07 23.56 -1.56
C THR A 431 43.21 24.79 -1.26
N ASP A 432 43.83 25.97 -1.15
CA ASP A 432 43.10 27.23 -0.96
C ASP A 432 42.05 27.47 -2.06
N ALA A 433 42.35 27.04 -3.29
CA ALA A 433 41.42 27.10 -4.42
C ALA A 433 40.19 26.21 -4.21
N GLN A 434 40.36 24.99 -3.69
CA GLN A 434 39.25 24.08 -3.38
C GLN A 434 38.40 24.60 -2.22
N VAL A 435 39.03 25.12 -1.17
CA VAL A 435 38.32 25.69 -0.01
C VAL A 435 37.49 26.92 -0.41
N ALA A 436 37.97 27.73 -1.35
CA ALA A 436 37.28 28.92 -1.82
C ALA A 436 36.21 28.65 -2.90
N ALA A 437 36.22 27.48 -3.54
CA ALA A 437 35.30 27.16 -4.62
C ALA A 437 33.89 26.81 -4.07
N PRO A 438 32.81 27.27 -4.72
CA PRO A 438 31.47 26.75 -4.45
C PRO A 438 31.43 25.25 -4.75
N TRP A 439 30.88 24.46 -3.82
CA TRP A 439 30.84 23.00 -3.94
C TRP A 439 29.42 22.43 -3.96
N MET A 440 28.42 23.24 -3.60
CA MET A 440 26.99 22.90 -3.70
C MET A 440 26.29 23.81 -4.71
N ASP A 441 25.22 23.29 -5.32
CA ASP A 441 24.38 24.04 -6.24
C ASP A 441 23.35 24.88 -5.48
N HIS A 442 23.65 26.17 -5.32
CA HIS A 442 22.79 27.14 -4.63
C HIS A 442 21.43 27.35 -5.31
N THR A 443 21.21 26.84 -6.53
CA THR A 443 19.89 26.93 -7.17
C THR A 443 18.87 25.96 -6.56
N LEU A 444 19.33 24.96 -5.79
CA LEU A 444 18.49 23.95 -5.16
C LEU A 444 17.94 24.44 -3.81
N PRO A 445 16.61 24.37 -3.56
CA PRO A 445 16.01 24.87 -2.31
C PRO A 445 16.57 24.25 -1.04
N PHE A 446 16.86 22.95 -1.06
CA PHE A 446 17.46 22.25 0.10
C PHE A 446 18.91 22.69 0.36
N VAL A 447 19.67 23.08 -0.66
CA VAL A 447 21.01 23.68 -0.48
C VAL A 447 20.90 25.05 0.16
N GLN A 448 19.96 25.89 -0.29
CA GLN A 448 19.73 27.22 0.32
C GLN A 448 19.34 27.09 1.80
N ALA A 449 18.46 26.13 2.12
CA ALA A 449 18.07 25.84 3.50
C ALA A 449 19.26 25.36 4.34
N PHE A 450 20.09 24.46 3.80
CA PHE A 450 21.28 23.96 4.48
C PHE A 450 22.31 25.07 4.72
N GLU A 451 22.66 25.86 3.70
CA GLU A 451 23.65 26.94 3.82
C GLU A 451 23.20 28.05 4.78
N SER A 452 21.89 28.31 4.86
CA SER A 452 21.34 29.26 5.82
C SER A 452 21.53 28.82 7.27
N ALA A 453 21.61 27.51 7.52
CA ALA A 453 21.72 26.92 8.85
C ALA A 453 23.18 26.60 9.23
N PHE A 454 23.97 26.04 8.30
CA PHE A 454 25.30 25.48 8.57
C PHE A 454 26.43 26.22 7.82
N GLY A 455 26.09 27.18 6.97
CA GLY A 455 27.04 27.87 6.09
C GLY A 455 27.41 27.07 4.84
N SER A 456 28.22 27.70 3.97
CA SER A 456 28.60 27.15 2.66
C SER A 456 30.06 26.67 2.60
N ALA A 457 30.79 26.69 3.71
CA ALA A 457 32.19 26.31 3.75
C ALA A 457 32.38 24.81 3.45
N LEU A 458 33.31 24.47 2.55
CA LEU A 458 33.63 23.08 2.20
C LEU A 458 34.25 22.30 3.37
N ALA A 459 35.05 22.99 4.19
CA ALA A 459 35.69 22.41 5.37
C ALA A 459 36.02 23.52 6.38
N SER A 460 36.07 23.16 7.67
CA SER A 460 36.51 24.06 8.75
C SER A 460 38.02 24.28 8.77
N SER A 461 38.80 23.40 8.12
CA SER A 461 40.26 23.53 7.98
C SER A 461 40.75 22.90 6.67
N PRO A 462 41.96 23.26 6.19
CA PRO A 462 42.57 22.61 5.02
C PRO A 462 42.82 21.12 5.21
N SER A 463 42.94 20.63 6.45
CA SER A 463 43.05 19.19 6.74
C SER A 463 41.67 18.60 6.96
N SER A 464 41.26 17.70 6.06
CA SER A 464 39.99 16.98 6.13
C SER A 464 40.20 15.47 6.01
N ALA A 465 39.12 14.71 6.06
CA ALA A 465 39.15 13.27 5.87
C ALA A 465 37.85 12.75 5.25
N TYR A 466 37.93 11.54 4.72
CA TYR A 466 36.80 10.77 4.21
C TYR A 466 37.11 9.28 4.40
N PHE A 467 36.09 8.46 4.21
CA PHE A 467 36.21 7.02 4.31
C PHE A 467 36.05 6.35 2.95
N ARG A 468 36.74 5.24 2.76
CA ARG A 468 36.54 4.34 1.63
C ARG A 468 36.02 2.99 2.10
N LEU A 469 35.00 2.50 1.43
CA LEU A 469 34.50 1.13 1.53
C LEU A 469 35.11 0.30 0.40
N THR A 470 35.49 -0.94 0.70
CA THR A 470 35.76 -1.94 -0.35
C THR A 470 34.45 -2.34 -1.06
N PRO A 471 34.51 -2.93 -2.27
CA PRO A 471 33.32 -3.42 -2.95
C PRO A 471 32.62 -4.52 -2.15
N ARG A 472 33.40 -5.35 -1.45
CA ARG A 472 32.90 -6.36 -0.51
C ARG A 472 32.15 -5.72 0.66
N GLY A 473 32.72 -4.69 1.28
CA GLY A 473 32.09 -3.96 2.38
C GLY A 473 30.78 -3.30 1.96
N GLN A 474 30.77 -2.69 0.77
CA GLN A 474 29.57 -2.12 0.15
C GLN A 474 28.49 -3.17 -0.06
N ALA A 475 28.81 -4.30 -0.68
CA ALA A 475 27.86 -5.39 -0.93
C ALA A 475 27.31 -5.99 0.39
N ALA A 476 28.13 -6.06 1.43
CA ALA A 476 27.70 -6.54 2.74
C ALA A 476 26.72 -5.57 3.42
N LEU A 477 26.91 -4.26 3.28
CA LEU A 477 25.96 -3.26 3.77
C LEU A 477 24.64 -3.32 2.99
N GLU A 478 24.70 -3.46 1.65
CA GLU A 478 23.51 -3.66 0.81
C GLU A 478 22.71 -4.88 1.27
N TYR A 479 23.38 -6.02 1.45
CA TYR A 479 22.76 -7.24 1.98
C TYR A 479 22.16 -7.00 3.37
N ALA A 480 22.91 -6.38 4.28
CA ALA A 480 22.49 -6.14 5.65
C ALA A 480 21.21 -5.30 5.70
N THR A 481 21.15 -4.20 4.95
CA THR A 481 20.00 -3.30 4.90
C THR A 481 18.73 -4.03 4.45
N GLU A 482 18.80 -4.76 3.34
CA GLU A 482 17.63 -5.45 2.78
C GLU A 482 17.19 -6.61 3.67
N HIS A 483 18.14 -7.43 4.12
CA HIS A 483 17.84 -8.59 4.94
C HIS A 483 17.25 -8.19 6.31
N LEU A 484 17.86 -7.20 6.98
CA LEU A 484 17.37 -6.73 8.26
C LEU A 484 16.04 -5.99 8.13
N HIS A 485 15.78 -5.27 7.04
CA HIS A 485 14.46 -4.69 6.79
C HIS A 485 13.36 -5.76 6.89
N HIS A 486 13.56 -6.92 6.25
CA HIS A 486 12.63 -8.04 6.36
C HIS A 486 12.50 -8.60 7.77
N MET A 487 13.61 -8.80 8.47
CA MET A 487 13.58 -9.30 9.85
C MET A 487 12.82 -8.36 10.78
N PHE A 488 12.95 -7.03 10.61
CA PHE A 488 12.20 -6.05 11.40
C PHE A 488 10.70 -6.02 11.05
N LEU A 489 10.34 -6.26 9.78
CA LEU A 489 8.94 -6.41 9.38
C LEU A 489 8.32 -7.68 9.97
N ASP A 490 9.04 -8.81 9.95
CA ASP A 490 8.60 -10.06 10.57
C ASP A 490 8.47 -9.91 12.10
N ALA A 491 9.45 -9.30 12.76
CA ALA A 491 9.35 -9.00 14.19
C ALA A 491 8.16 -8.08 14.51
N THR A 492 7.84 -7.12 13.63
CA THR A 492 6.66 -6.26 13.79
C THR A 492 5.37 -7.07 13.70
N ASP A 493 5.25 -7.96 12.71
CA ASP A 493 4.11 -8.86 12.58
C ASP A 493 3.97 -9.80 13.79
N TYR A 494 5.09 -10.34 14.27
CA TYR A 494 5.14 -11.19 15.46
C TYR A 494 4.63 -10.45 16.71
N VAL A 495 5.04 -9.19 16.90
CA VAL A 495 4.56 -8.34 18.01
C VAL A 495 3.04 -8.16 17.94
N LEU A 496 2.49 -7.90 16.76
CA LEU A 496 1.04 -7.72 16.60
C LEU A 496 0.25 -9.01 16.86
N HIS A 497 0.84 -10.19 16.60
CA HIS A 497 0.22 -11.48 16.91
C HIS A 497 0.38 -11.89 18.39
N HIS A 498 1.38 -11.37 19.09
CA HIS A 498 1.67 -11.65 20.51
C HIS A 498 1.48 -10.42 21.40
N GLU A 499 0.58 -9.51 21.00
CA GLU A 499 0.38 -8.21 21.61
C GLU A 499 0.11 -8.27 23.12
N LYS A 500 -0.61 -9.28 23.60
CA LYS A 500 -0.92 -9.42 25.04
C LYS A 500 0.35 -9.56 25.89
N GLU A 501 1.37 -10.22 25.35
CA GLU A 501 2.62 -10.53 26.04
C GLU A 501 3.66 -9.45 25.77
N LEU A 502 3.80 -9.04 24.50
CA LEU A 502 4.84 -8.12 24.06
C LEU A 502 4.43 -6.65 24.12
N GLY A 503 3.16 -6.33 23.93
CA GLY A 503 2.67 -4.97 23.80
C GLY A 503 3.00 -4.04 24.98
N PRO A 504 2.91 -4.50 26.25
CA PRO A 504 3.31 -3.68 27.40
C PRO A 504 4.76 -3.17 27.36
N HIS A 505 5.66 -3.87 26.67
CA HIS A 505 7.06 -3.47 26.55
C HIS A 505 7.29 -2.30 25.59
N PHE A 506 6.36 -2.02 24.66
CA PHE A 506 6.49 -0.94 23.67
C PHE A 506 6.08 0.44 24.23
N ARG A 507 5.51 0.48 25.45
CA ARG A 507 5.06 1.71 26.12
C ARG A 507 4.07 2.55 25.31
N LEU A 508 3.27 1.90 24.48
CA LEU A 508 2.22 2.55 23.69
C LEU A 508 0.88 2.46 24.42
N PRO A 509 0.03 3.51 24.34
CA PRO A 509 -1.31 3.49 24.95
C PRO A 509 -2.10 2.26 24.49
N SER A 510 -2.69 1.52 25.43
CA SER A 510 -3.39 0.26 25.13
C SER A 510 -4.54 0.47 24.12
N ALA A 511 -5.22 1.61 24.20
CA ALA A 511 -6.30 1.98 23.30
C ALA A 511 -5.83 2.18 21.84
N LEU A 512 -4.55 2.48 21.58
CA LEU A 512 -4.01 2.80 20.25
C LEU A 512 -3.72 1.56 19.40
N TRP A 513 -3.46 0.41 20.02
CA TRP A 513 -3.10 -0.85 19.35
C TRP A 513 -4.04 -1.29 18.21
N PRO A 514 -5.37 -1.14 18.30
CA PRO A 514 -6.27 -1.41 17.19
C PRO A 514 -5.98 -0.57 15.94
N ARG A 515 -5.58 0.70 16.09
CA ARG A 515 -5.15 1.55 14.96
C ARG A 515 -3.77 1.17 14.44
N ILE A 516 -2.86 0.72 15.29
CA ILE A 516 -1.54 0.20 14.87
C ILE A 516 -1.74 -1.05 14.00
N ARG A 517 -2.57 -2.01 14.44
CA ARG A 517 -2.95 -3.19 13.63
C ARG A 517 -3.53 -2.75 12.29
N ARG A 518 -4.51 -1.84 12.29
CA ARG A 518 -5.09 -1.32 11.04
C ARG A 518 -4.02 -0.71 10.13
N SER A 519 -3.09 0.07 10.69
CA SER A 519 -1.99 0.67 9.95
C SER A 519 -1.10 -0.39 9.30
N TRP A 520 -0.73 -1.44 10.03
CA TRP A 520 0.01 -2.58 9.47
C TRP A 520 -0.73 -3.22 8.28
N PHE A 521 -2.02 -3.55 8.45
CA PHE A 521 -2.78 -4.22 7.38
C PHE A 521 -3.09 -3.33 6.17
N ARG A 522 -3.27 -2.01 6.35
CA ARG A 522 -3.75 -1.11 5.28
C ARG A 522 -2.70 -0.17 4.72
N ARG A 523 -1.63 0.07 5.48
CA ARG A 523 -0.64 1.12 5.24
C ARG A 523 0.80 0.60 5.34
N LYS A 524 1.01 -0.72 5.42
CA LYS A 524 2.36 -1.31 5.24
C LYS A 524 3.07 -0.81 3.97
N PRO A 525 2.41 -0.77 2.79
CA PRO A 525 3.03 -0.25 1.58
C PRO A 525 3.33 1.25 1.62
N ASP A 526 2.84 2.00 2.62
CA ASP A 526 3.07 3.44 2.71
C ASP A 526 4.43 3.76 3.37
N ALA A 527 5.13 2.80 3.96
CA ALA A 527 6.47 3.07 4.48
C ALA A 527 7.44 3.37 3.34
N LEU A 528 8.16 4.50 3.39
CA LEU A 528 8.98 4.98 2.29
C LEU A 528 10.47 4.85 2.59
N ALA A 529 10.95 5.40 3.70
CA ALA A 529 12.37 5.44 4.02
C ALA A 529 12.64 5.33 5.51
N GLY A 530 13.62 4.50 5.88
CA GLY A 530 14.16 4.43 7.24
C GLY A 530 15.67 4.23 7.25
N ARG A 531 16.31 4.44 8.39
CA ARG A 531 17.78 4.32 8.52
C ARG A 531 18.19 3.30 9.57
N PHE A 532 18.95 2.29 9.17
CA PHE A 532 19.62 1.39 10.11
C PHE A 532 20.90 2.02 10.63
N ASP A 533 21.16 1.84 11.93
CA ASP A 533 22.42 2.25 12.54
C ASP A 533 23.26 1.00 12.89
N PHE A 534 24.46 0.94 12.33
CA PHE A 534 25.38 -0.21 12.39
C PHE A 534 26.70 0.13 13.06
N THR A 535 27.32 -0.90 13.64
CA THR A 535 28.77 -0.94 13.89
C THR A 535 29.42 -2.04 13.06
N LEU A 536 30.70 -1.86 12.74
CA LEU A 536 31.55 -2.92 12.21
C LEU A 536 32.40 -3.47 13.35
N THR A 537 32.35 -4.78 13.52
CA THR A 537 33.24 -5.52 14.40
C THR A 537 34.14 -6.42 13.56
N GLU A 538 35.20 -6.98 14.15
CA GLU A 538 36.00 -8.00 13.45
C GLU A 538 35.21 -9.29 13.17
N SER A 539 34.02 -9.46 13.78
CA SER A 539 33.08 -10.54 13.48
C SER A 539 32.04 -10.18 12.41
N GLY A 540 32.09 -8.97 11.85
CA GLY A 540 31.14 -8.49 10.85
C GLY A 540 30.28 -7.31 11.31
N ILE A 541 29.27 -7.01 10.48
CA ILE A 541 28.28 -5.95 10.68
C ILE A 541 27.37 -6.33 11.86
N LYS A 542 27.08 -5.37 12.75
CA LYS A 542 26.11 -5.51 13.84
C LYS A 542 25.12 -4.36 13.85
N VAL A 543 23.82 -4.67 13.90
CA VAL A 543 22.75 -3.66 13.96
C VAL A 543 22.51 -3.21 15.39
N TYR A 544 22.45 -1.90 15.61
CA TYR A 544 22.02 -1.33 16.90
C TYR A 544 20.51 -1.13 16.93
N GLU A 545 19.96 -0.50 15.89
CA GLU A 545 18.55 -0.13 15.78
C GLU A 545 18.14 0.18 14.34
N TYR A 546 16.83 0.27 14.11
CA TYR A 546 16.22 0.70 12.86
C TYR A 546 15.35 1.93 13.09
N ASN A 547 15.76 3.08 12.59
CA ASN A 547 14.98 4.32 12.65
C ASN A 547 13.95 4.32 11.50
N ALA A 548 12.83 3.62 11.68
CA ALA A 548 11.80 3.43 10.65
C ALA A 548 10.67 4.49 10.66
N ASP A 549 10.54 5.27 11.74
CA ASP A 549 9.49 6.29 11.95
C ASP A 549 9.92 7.66 11.42
N SER A 550 11.04 8.16 11.94
CA SER A 550 11.70 9.33 11.38
C SER A 550 13.21 9.28 11.62
N ALA A 551 13.96 9.43 10.54
CA ALA A 551 15.41 9.41 10.52
C ALA A 551 15.95 10.66 9.82
N SER A 552 17.04 11.22 10.34
CA SER A 552 17.76 12.32 9.70
C SER A 552 18.97 11.84 8.89
N CYS A 553 19.79 12.75 8.37
CA CYS A 553 20.94 12.47 7.51
C CYS A 553 20.61 11.97 6.09
N LEU A 554 19.43 12.34 5.55
CA LEU A 554 19.01 11.94 4.20
C LEU A 554 19.71 12.76 3.12
N MET A 555 19.74 14.08 3.26
CA MET A 555 20.42 14.99 2.33
C MET A 555 21.94 14.78 2.39
N GLU A 556 22.49 14.56 3.58
CA GLU A 556 23.91 14.34 3.76
C GLU A 556 24.35 13.03 3.09
N CYS A 557 23.50 12.00 3.15
CA CYS A 557 23.69 10.75 2.42
C CYS A 557 23.56 10.95 0.91
N GLY A 558 22.47 11.57 0.45
CA GLY A 558 22.09 11.58 -0.96
C GLY A 558 22.61 12.77 -1.78
N TYR A 559 23.28 13.73 -1.15
CA TYR A 559 23.80 14.92 -1.82
C TYR A 559 25.14 15.39 -1.25
N ASN A 560 25.20 15.76 0.04
CA ASN A 560 26.37 16.50 0.55
C ASN A 560 27.67 15.70 0.44
N GLN A 561 27.67 14.41 0.73
CA GLN A 561 28.90 13.62 0.64
C GLN A 561 29.47 13.54 -0.78
N ASP A 562 28.60 13.50 -1.80
CA ASP A 562 29.00 13.43 -3.20
C ASP A 562 29.46 14.79 -3.72
N ALA A 563 28.71 15.86 -3.38
CA ALA A 563 29.08 17.23 -3.69
C ALA A 563 30.43 17.59 -3.05
N TRP A 564 30.63 17.23 -1.79
CA TRP A 564 31.89 17.43 -1.08
C TRP A 564 33.03 16.63 -1.74
N ALA A 565 32.81 15.35 -2.08
CA ALA A 565 33.82 14.51 -2.69
C ALA A 565 34.28 15.04 -4.06
N ALA A 566 33.33 15.53 -4.86
CA ALA A 566 33.61 16.14 -6.16
C ALA A 566 34.48 17.40 -6.01
N ALA A 567 34.16 18.29 -5.07
CA ALA A 567 34.92 19.51 -4.83
C ALA A 567 36.30 19.24 -4.20
N ALA A 568 36.37 18.27 -3.28
CA ALA A 568 37.62 17.83 -2.67
C ALA A 568 38.53 17.06 -3.66
N GLY A 569 37.97 16.58 -4.79
CA GLY A 569 38.71 15.84 -5.80
C GLY A 569 39.21 14.47 -5.32
N VAL A 570 38.44 13.80 -4.44
CA VAL A 570 38.80 12.49 -3.90
C VAL A 570 38.30 11.36 -4.83
N PRO A 571 39.04 10.25 -4.97
CA PRO A 571 38.67 9.15 -5.86
C PRO A 571 37.62 8.21 -5.22
N GLY A 572 37.20 7.21 -6.00
CA GLY A 572 36.15 6.25 -5.64
C GLY A 572 34.76 6.73 -6.06
N ARG A 573 33.87 5.77 -6.34
CA ARG A 573 32.49 6.07 -6.76
C ARG A 573 31.58 6.37 -5.56
N SER A 574 30.41 6.93 -5.85
CA SER A 574 29.40 7.19 -4.83
C SER A 574 28.81 5.87 -4.32
N ASN A 575 28.53 5.81 -3.02
CA ASN A 575 27.84 4.70 -2.38
C ASN A 575 26.31 4.91 -2.32
N SER A 576 25.83 6.11 -2.69
CA SER A 576 24.45 6.59 -2.48
C SER A 576 23.85 7.30 -3.71
N SER A 577 24.51 7.25 -4.86
CA SER A 577 24.06 7.92 -6.10
C SER A 577 22.63 7.56 -6.54
N ALA A 578 22.14 6.38 -6.16
CA ALA A 578 20.78 5.94 -6.47
C ALA A 578 19.71 6.46 -5.48
N LEU A 579 20.10 7.06 -4.34
CA LEU A 579 19.18 7.41 -3.25
C LEU A 579 18.03 8.30 -3.73
N PHE A 580 18.35 9.40 -4.43
CA PHE A 580 17.35 10.36 -4.90
C PHE A 580 16.37 9.73 -5.89
N GLU A 581 16.86 8.96 -6.85
CA GLU A 581 16.01 8.28 -7.83
C GLU A 581 15.14 7.20 -7.16
N LYS A 582 15.67 6.48 -6.15
CA LYS A 582 14.88 5.52 -5.36
C LYS A 582 13.76 6.21 -4.57
N LEU A 583 14.02 7.37 -3.96
CA LEU A 583 12.99 8.15 -3.25
C LEU A 583 11.89 8.61 -4.22
N LYS A 584 12.28 9.14 -5.38
CA LYS A 584 11.35 9.53 -6.45
C LYS A 584 10.49 8.35 -6.90
N GLN A 585 11.10 7.20 -7.20
CA GLN A 585 10.38 5.98 -7.58
C GLN A 585 9.46 5.51 -6.46
N GLY A 586 9.91 5.58 -5.21
CA GLY A 586 9.07 5.27 -4.04
C GLY A 586 7.81 6.14 -4.00
N TRP A 587 7.93 7.45 -4.25
CA TRP A 587 6.77 8.35 -4.36
C TRP A 587 5.84 8.01 -5.53
N VAL A 588 6.39 7.64 -6.69
CA VAL A 588 5.59 7.13 -7.81
C VAL A 588 4.79 5.89 -7.39
N HIS A 589 5.45 4.92 -6.73
CA HIS A 589 4.80 3.69 -6.26
C HIS A 589 3.76 3.94 -5.17
N LYS A 590 3.92 4.98 -4.34
CA LYS A 590 2.91 5.34 -3.33
C LYS A 590 1.60 5.79 -3.96
N ASN A 591 1.62 6.20 -5.23
CA ASN A 591 0.45 6.64 -5.99
C ASN A 591 -0.37 7.68 -5.19
N VAL A 592 0.30 8.73 -4.73
CA VAL A 592 -0.30 9.79 -3.93
C VAL A 592 -1.24 10.62 -4.82
N GLN A 593 -2.49 10.75 -4.39
CA GLN A 593 -3.51 11.57 -5.07
C GLN A 593 -3.71 12.86 -4.28
N GLY A 594 -3.75 13.99 -4.98
CA GLY A 594 -3.89 15.31 -4.34
C GLY A 594 -2.59 15.86 -3.74
N PRO A 595 -2.67 16.95 -2.95
CA PRO A 595 -1.50 17.63 -2.40
C PRO A 595 -0.79 16.80 -1.32
N LEU A 596 0.55 16.88 -1.31
CA LEU A 596 1.41 16.34 -0.26
C LEU A 596 1.92 17.47 0.64
N HIS A 597 1.57 17.45 1.91
CA HIS A 597 2.12 18.36 2.91
C HIS A 597 3.33 17.71 3.58
N LEU A 598 4.45 18.41 3.66
CA LEU A 598 5.64 17.98 4.37
C LEU A 598 5.73 18.76 5.68
N LEU A 599 5.50 18.07 6.79
CA LEU A 599 5.46 18.66 8.12
C LEU A 599 6.81 18.52 8.81
N CYS A 600 7.37 19.65 9.23
CA CYS A 600 8.60 19.69 10.03
C CYS A 600 8.49 20.61 11.23
N ASP A 601 9.38 20.48 12.21
CA ASP A 601 9.50 21.47 13.28
C ASP A 601 10.33 22.69 12.81
N THR A 602 10.55 23.62 13.73
CA THR A 602 11.35 24.82 13.58
C THR A 602 12.86 24.56 13.63
N ASP A 603 13.29 23.31 13.79
CA ASP A 603 14.69 22.91 13.73
C ASP A 603 15.27 23.17 12.32
N PRO A 604 16.37 23.92 12.20
CA PRO A 604 17.04 24.13 10.92
C PRO A 604 17.49 22.84 10.22
N GLU A 605 17.82 21.77 10.96
CA GLU A 605 18.14 20.45 10.41
C GLU A 605 16.95 19.86 9.65
N GLU A 606 15.78 19.91 10.27
CA GLU A 606 14.56 19.36 9.67
C GLU A 606 14.13 20.14 8.43
N ARG A 607 14.48 21.42 8.35
CA ARG A 607 14.12 22.28 7.20
C ARG A 607 14.78 21.80 5.91
N TYR A 608 16.11 21.65 5.87
CA TYR A 608 16.78 21.21 4.65
C TYR A 608 16.46 19.74 4.34
N HIS A 609 16.28 18.91 5.38
CA HIS A 609 15.88 17.52 5.24
C HIS A 609 14.51 17.40 4.56
N THR A 610 13.58 18.25 4.96
CA THR A 610 12.24 18.34 4.37
C THR A 610 12.28 18.83 2.93
N GLU A 611 13.07 19.86 2.62
CA GLU A 611 13.22 20.36 1.25
C GLU A 611 13.86 19.31 0.32
N TYR A 612 14.75 18.45 0.83
CA TYR A 612 15.32 17.36 0.05
C TYR A 612 14.28 16.28 -0.29
N MET A 613 13.46 15.88 0.70
CA MET A 613 12.33 14.96 0.45
C MET A 613 11.29 15.57 -0.51
N LYS A 614 10.99 16.86 -0.34
CA LYS A 614 10.10 17.62 -1.23
C LYS A 614 10.61 17.58 -2.67
N ALA A 615 11.90 17.79 -2.89
CA ALA A 615 12.48 17.74 -4.23
C ALA A 615 12.29 16.35 -4.89
N ALA A 616 12.45 15.27 -4.13
CA ALA A 616 12.20 13.91 -4.64
C ALA A 616 10.70 13.68 -4.95
N ALA A 617 9.79 14.18 -4.11
CA ALA A 617 8.34 14.09 -4.33
C ALA A 617 7.88 14.93 -5.54
N GLU A 618 8.38 16.15 -5.71
CA GLU A 618 8.10 16.99 -6.87
C GLU A 618 8.66 16.39 -8.16
N ALA A 619 9.84 15.76 -8.11
CA ALA A 619 10.40 15.01 -9.22
C ALA A 619 9.57 13.77 -9.60
N ALA A 620 8.73 13.27 -8.68
CA ALA A 620 7.73 12.22 -8.93
C ALA A 620 6.39 12.78 -9.46
N GLY A 621 6.29 14.10 -9.66
CA GLY A 621 5.10 14.77 -10.19
C GLY A 621 4.10 15.21 -9.11
N LEU A 622 4.46 15.20 -7.84
CA LEU A 622 3.57 15.58 -6.74
C LEU A 622 3.59 17.09 -6.47
N THR A 623 2.41 17.66 -6.25
CA THR A 623 2.27 19.03 -5.74
C THR A 623 2.52 19.04 -4.23
N CYS A 624 3.54 19.77 -3.80
CA CYS A 624 4.04 19.72 -2.42
C CYS A 624 3.97 21.06 -1.68
N TYR A 625 3.70 21.02 -0.38
CA TYR A 625 3.65 22.19 0.51
C TYR A 625 4.40 21.90 1.80
N VAL A 626 5.27 22.80 2.24
CA VAL A 626 6.01 22.61 3.51
C VAL A 626 5.31 23.36 4.62
N VAL A 627 5.00 22.67 5.71
CA VAL A 627 4.37 23.22 6.91
C VAL A 627 5.35 23.14 8.07
N VAL A 628 5.72 24.31 8.62
CA VAL A 628 6.63 24.41 9.79
C VAL A 628 5.78 24.53 11.06
N GLY A 629 5.89 23.56 11.97
CA GLY A 629 5.00 23.41 13.11
C GLY A 629 3.57 23.05 12.68
N VAL A 630 2.57 23.59 13.37
CA VAL A 630 1.13 23.36 13.06
C VAL A 630 0.29 24.63 13.06
N HIS A 631 0.94 25.80 13.13
CA HIS A 631 0.27 27.08 13.39
C HIS A 631 -0.53 27.64 12.20
N THR A 632 -0.21 27.19 10.97
CA THR A 632 -0.97 27.54 9.75
C THR A 632 -2.12 26.58 9.48
N LEU A 633 -2.24 25.51 10.27
CA LEU A 633 -3.27 24.51 10.10
C LEU A 633 -4.51 24.90 10.91
N HIS A 634 -5.64 24.96 10.23
CA HIS A 634 -6.93 25.31 10.83
C HIS A 634 -7.98 24.28 10.49
N ARG A 635 -8.93 24.10 11.40
CA ARG A 635 -10.09 23.23 11.17
C ARG A 635 -11.16 23.99 10.42
N ILE A 636 -11.58 23.47 9.28
CA ILE A 636 -12.69 24.01 8.49
C ILE A 636 -13.68 22.87 8.24
N GLY A 637 -14.80 22.89 8.97
CA GLY A 637 -15.75 21.77 8.97
C GLY A 637 -15.11 20.51 9.54
N GLN A 638 -15.01 19.46 8.72
CA GLN A 638 -14.40 18.18 9.07
C GLN A 638 -12.94 18.06 8.64
N ASP A 639 -12.44 19.02 7.89
CA ASP A 639 -11.11 18.98 7.29
C ASP A 639 -10.11 19.81 8.07
N ILE A 640 -8.84 19.43 7.95
CA ILE A 640 -7.70 20.25 8.33
C ILE A 640 -7.22 20.96 7.07
N VAL A 641 -7.12 22.28 7.14
CA VAL A 641 -6.79 23.14 6.01
C VAL A 641 -5.55 23.95 6.36
N ASP A 642 -4.54 23.90 5.50
CA ASP A 642 -3.41 24.81 5.55
C ASP A 642 -3.79 26.16 4.95
N THR A 643 -3.82 27.20 5.79
CA THR A 643 -4.21 28.55 5.37
C THR A 643 -3.01 29.43 5.03
N ALA A 644 -1.79 28.88 4.97
CA ALA A 644 -0.62 29.61 4.50
C ALA A 644 -0.71 30.02 3.02
N HIS A 645 -1.60 29.38 2.26
CA HIS A 645 -1.76 29.56 0.82
C HIS A 645 -3.14 30.13 0.46
N ASP A 646 -3.18 30.93 -0.61
CA ASP A 646 -4.41 31.54 -1.12
C ASP A 646 -5.47 30.47 -1.43
N GLY A 647 -6.66 30.63 -0.84
CA GLY A 647 -7.77 29.69 -1.01
C GLY A 647 -7.81 28.54 0.01
N GLY A 648 -6.74 28.33 0.78
CA GLY A 648 -6.63 27.24 1.77
C GLY A 648 -6.54 25.85 1.13
N ILE A 649 -5.60 25.04 1.58
CA ILE A 649 -5.35 23.71 1.00
C ILE A 649 -5.74 22.63 2.00
N VAL A 650 -6.69 21.76 1.60
CA VAL A 650 -7.09 20.63 2.44
C VAL A 650 -5.92 19.65 2.58
N VAL A 651 -5.56 19.33 3.81
CA VAL A 651 -4.52 18.35 4.13
C VAL A 651 -5.07 16.95 3.87
N GLN A 652 -4.52 16.26 2.88
CA GLN A 652 -4.93 14.90 2.48
C GLN A 652 -3.81 13.88 2.64
N ASN A 653 -2.57 14.26 2.31
CA ASN A 653 -1.39 13.44 2.46
C ASN A 653 -0.33 14.21 3.23
N VAL A 654 0.34 13.55 4.16
CA VAL A 654 1.38 14.14 5.00
C VAL A 654 2.62 13.25 5.01
N TRP A 655 3.75 13.82 4.62
CA TRP A 655 5.06 13.30 5.02
C TRP A 655 5.56 14.09 6.24
N LYS A 656 6.22 13.45 7.20
CA LYS A 656 6.61 14.10 8.47
C LYS A 656 8.05 13.79 8.87
N THR A 657 8.73 14.78 9.46
CA THR A 657 9.98 14.60 10.23
C THR A 657 9.69 14.27 11.69
N TRP A 658 8.55 14.74 12.21
CA TRP A 658 8.06 14.45 13.55
C TRP A 658 7.97 12.94 13.80
N SER A 659 8.41 12.50 14.98
CA SER A 659 8.15 11.12 15.42
C SER A 659 6.67 10.96 15.76
N TRP A 660 6.13 9.76 15.48
CA TRP A 660 4.84 9.34 16.00
C TRP A 660 4.74 9.51 17.50
N ARG A 661 5.84 9.29 18.23
CA ARG A 661 5.90 9.42 19.69
C ARG A 661 5.53 10.83 20.16
N THR A 662 6.01 11.86 19.47
CA THR A 662 5.71 13.26 19.80
C THR A 662 4.21 13.56 19.70
N ALA A 663 3.51 12.97 18.74
CA ALA A 663 2.06 13.09 18.64
C ALA A 663 1.34 12.23 19.68
N ILE A 664 1.87 11.03 19.96
CA ILE A 664 1.25 10.10 20.91
C ILE A 664 1.27 10.66 22.34
N ASP A 665 2.38 11.28 22.73
CA ASP A 665 2.57 11.83 24.08
C ASP A 665 1.79 13.15 24.32
N GLN A 666 1.03 13.66 23.33
CA GLN A 666 0.12 14.79 23.51
C GLN A 666 -1.16 14.44 24.29
N LEU A 667 -1.44 13.15 24.47
CA LEU A 667 -2.63 12.64 25.13
C LEU A 667 -2.23 11.69 26.26
N ASP A 668 -2.88 11.82 27.42
CA ASP A 668 -2.78 10.85 28.51
C ASP A 668 -3.69 9.62 28.28
N ASP A 669 -3.60 8.61 29.15
CA ASP A 669 -4.34 7.35 28.98
C ASP A 669 -5.87 7.52 29.00
N ASP A 670 -6.40 8.42 29.83
CA ASP A 670 -7.84 8.71 29.89
C ASP A 670 -8.26 9.44 28.61
N ASP A 671 -7.42 10.36 28.14
CA ASP A 671 -7.60 11.06 26.90
C ASP A 671 -7.55 10.13 25.69
N TRP A 672 -6.76 9.06 25.70
CA TRP A 672 -6.72 8.03 24.68
C TRP A 672 -7.98 7.19 24.62
N GLN A 673 -8.51 6.78 25.77
CA GLN A 673 -9.81 6.09 25.85
C GLN A 673 -10.89 6.96 25.22
N HIS A 674 -10.93 8.24 25.59
CA HIS A 674 -11.82 9.20 24.94
C HIS A 674 -11.46 9.43 23.47
N PHE A 675 -10.17 9.37 23.11
CA PHE A 675 -9.66 9.60 21.76
C PHE A 675 -10.14 8.53 20.76
N LEU A 676 -10.48 7.35 21.27
CA LEU A 676 -10.73 6.18 20.44
C LEU A 676 -12.10 5.54 20.75
N MET A 677 -12.92 6.16 21.61
CA MET A 677 -14.17 5.57 22.10
C MET A 677 -15.20 5.22 21.01
N ASP A 678 -15.24 6.01 19.92
CA ASP A 678 -16.21 5.83 18.84
C ASP A 678 -15.71 4.94 17.70
N ASP A 679 -14.45 4.52 17.75
CA ASP A 679 -13.85 3.64 16.76
C ASP A 679 -14.55 2.28 16.80
N VAL A 680 -14.88 1.73 15.61
CA VAL A 680 -15.61 0.45 15.49
C VAL A 680 -14.76 -0.56 14.75
N ALA A 681 -14.62 -1.77 15.29
CA ALA A 681 -13.96 -2.86 14.59
C ALA A 681 -14.87 -3.45 13.50
N ASP A 682 -14.30 -3.73 12.32
CA ASP A 682 -14.96 -4.49 11.27
C ASP A 682 -14.96 -6.01 11.58
N PRO A 683 -15.65 -6.85 10.79
CA PRO A 683 -15.64 -8.31 10.95
C PRO A 683 -14.25 -8.96 10.94
N LYS A 684 -13.22 -8.30 10.38
CA LYS A 684 -11.83 -8.75 10.37
C LYS A 684 -11.07 -8.30 11.63
N GLY A 685 -11.73 -7.64 12.58
CA GLY A 685 -11.15 -7.06 13.78
C GLY A 685 -10.32 -5.80 13.51
N LEU A 686 -10.46 -5.19 12.32
CA LEU A 686 -9.76 -3.96 11.97
C LEU A 686 -10.61 -2.76 12.35
N THR A 687 -10.04 -1.91 13.19
CA THR A 687 -10.70 -0.67 13.63
C THR A 687 -10.90 0.29 12.48
N THR A 688 -12.08 0.91 12.38
CA THR A 688 -12.37 2.05 11.50
C THR A 688 -12.25 3.34 12.31
N PRO A 689 -11.21 4.16 12.05
CA PRO A 689 -11.04 5.45 12.71
C PRO A 689 -12.25 6.35 12.44
N LYS A 690 -12.86 6.91 13.49
CA LYS A 690 -13.90 7.93 13.32
C LYS A 690 -13.35 9.33 13.55
N LEU A 691 -13.91 10.26 12.78
CA LEU A 691 -13.65 11.68 12.95
C LEU A 691 -14.36 12.14 14.22
N ARG A 692 -13.67 12.92 15.05
CA ARG A 692 -14.26 13.45 16.28
C ARG A 692 -14.31 14.98 16.30
N PRO A 693 -15.29 15.55 17.02
CA PRO A 693 -15.36 16.99 17.24
C PRO A 693 -14.08 17.48 17.92
N ALA A 694 -13.59 18.64 17.51
CA ALA A 694 -12.37 19.20 18.03
C ALA A 694 -12.51 19.54 19.53
N ARG A 695 -11.51 19.17 20.34
CA ARG A 695 -11.44 19.54 21.77
C ARG A 695 -11.17 21.03 21.95
N THR A 696 -10.39 21.60 21.03
CA THR A 696 -10.00 23.01 20.99
C THR A 696 -10.11 23.51 19.54
N THR A 697 -10.10 24.83 19.36
CA THR A 697 -10.04 25.43 18.02
C THR A 697 -8.64 25.35 17.39
N ALA A 698 -7.60 25.11 18.21
CA ALA A 698 -6.23 24.94 17.74
C ALA A 698 -6.03 23.53 17.18
N VAL A 699 -5.23 23.41 16.11
CA VAL A 699 -4.81 22.11 15.57
C VAL A 699 -3.55 21.66 16.30
N HIS A 700 -3.58 20.48 16.89
CA HIS A 700 -2.41 19.81 17.45
C HIS A 700 -1.86 18.76 16.49
N LEU A 701 -0.62 18.33 16.69
CA LEU A 701 0.03 17.33 15.81
C LEU A 701 -0.78 16.02 15.76
N VAL A 702 -1.26 15.53 16.92
CA VAL A 702 -2.10 14.32 17.00
C VAL A 702 -3.39 14.43 16.19
N ASP A 703 -3.93 15.65 16.04
CA ASP A 703 -5.14 15.89 15.25
C ASP A 703 -4.92 15.68 13.76
N VAL A 704 -3.70 15.98 13.28
CA VAL A 704 -3.29 15.75 11.88
C VAL A 704 -2.93 14.29 11.67
N LEU A 705 -2.01 13.76 12.49
CA LEU A 705 -1.43 12.44 12.25
C LEU A 705 -2.43 11.30 12.49
N LEU A 706 -3.41 11.47 13.38
CA LEU A 706 -4.46 10.48 13.60
C LEU A 706 -5.80 10.86 12.96
N HIS A 707 -5.79 11.82 12.03
CA HIS A 707 -6.97 12.18 11.26
C HIS A 707 -7.39 11.01 10.35
N PRO A 708 -8.66 10.56 10.38
CA PRO A 708 -9.11 9.40 9.60
C PRO A 708 -8.93 9.53 8.08
N SER A 709 -9.01 10.76 7.57
CA SER A 709 -8.96 11.06 6.14
C SER A 709 -7.56 11.44 5.64
N VAL A 710 -6.56 11.57 6.52
CA VAL A 710 -5.19 11.95 6.13
C VAL A 710 -4.33 10.69 6.01
N ARG A 711 -3.64 10.55 4.88
CA ARG A 711 -2.64 9.49 4.66
C ARG A 711 -1.27 9.97 5.16
N ILE A 712 -0.62 9.20 6.04
CA ILE A 712 0.62 9.60 6.72
C ILE A 712 1.81 8.74 6.27
N PHE A 713 2.95 9.40 6.03
CA PHE A 713 4.24 8.83 5.68
C PHE A 713 5.30 9.35 6.67
N GLU A 714 6.00 8.54 7.44
CA GLU A 714 5.89 7.09 7.62
C GLU A 714 4.59 6.67 8.36
N PRO A 715 4.00 5.50 8.05
CA PRO A 715 2.73 5.06 8.62
C PRO A 715 2.84 4.64 10.10
N LEU A 716 1.74 4.74 10.85
CA LEU A 716 1.70 4.51 12.31
C LEU A 716 2.36 3.20 12.80
N TRP A 717 2.31 2.12 12.02
CA TRP A 717 2.94 0.86 12.44
C TRP A 717 4.46 0.93 12.60
N THR A 718 5.14 1.89 11.95
CA THR A 718 6.61 2.05 12.05
C THR A 718 7.08 2.42 13.44
N VAL A 719 6.18 2.86 14.33
CA VAL A 719 6.46 3.05 15.75
C VAL A 719 6.92 1.77 16.44
N LEU A 720 6.46 0.59 15.98
CA LEU A 720 6.90 -0.71 16.50
C LEU A 720 8.31 -1.04 16.01
N ALA A 721 8.54 -0.96 14.70
CA ALA A 721 9.85 -1.23 14.10
C ALA A 721 10.95 -0.29 14.62
N SER A 722 10.58 0.94 14.98
CA SER A 722 11.51 1.95 15.53
C SER A 722 11.74 1.82 17.04
N SER A 723 10.88 1.10 17.74
CA SER A 723 11.01 0.94 19.18
C SER A 723 12.14 -0.04 19.51
N LYS A 724 12.98 0.30 20.49
CA LYS A 724 14.05 -0.62 20.93
C LYS A 724 13.49 -1.89 21.59
N ALA A 725 12.21 -1.90 21.98
CA ALA A 725 11.50 -3.10 22.44
C ALA A 725 11.41 -4.21 21.37
N ILE A 726 11.66 -3.91 20.09
CA ILE A 726 11.69 -4.92 19.03
C ILE A 726 12.99 -5.75 19.02
N LEU A 727 14.08 -5.25 19.61
CA LEU A 727 15.38 -5.93 19.58
C LEU A 727 15.38 -7.27 20.37
N PRO A 728 14.78 -7.36 21.58
CA PRO A 728 14.59 -8.66 22.24
C PRO A 728 13.69 -9.62 21.45
N VAL A 729 12.72 -9.09 20.69
CA VAL A 729 11.85 -9.91 19.83
C VAL A 729 12.67 -10.50 18.68
N LEU A 730 13.51 -9.68 18.02
CA LEU A 730 14.45 -10.15 17.00
C LEU A 730 15.40 -11.22 17.55
N THR A 731 15.90 -11.06 18.77
CA THR A 731 16.74 -12.08 19.44
C THR A 731 15.97 -13.38 19.68
N THR A 732 14.67 -13.30 19.95
CA THR A 732 13.81 -14.49 20.12
C THR A 732 13.59 -15.22 18.80
N LEU A 733 13.35 -14.48 17.72
CA LEU A 733 13.08 -15.04 16.39
C LEU A 733 14.36 -15.56 15.70
N TYR A 734 15.48 -14.87 15.93
CA TYR A 734 16.74 -15.08 15.21
C TYR A 734 17.94 -15.12 16.17
N PRO A 735 17.97 -16.05 17.15
CA PRO A 735 18.91 -16.02 18.29
C PRO A 735 20.39 -16.10 17.93
N ASN A 736 20.72 -16.69 16.77
CA ASN A 736 22.09 -16.92 16.32
C ASN A 736 22.46 -16.07 15.10
N HIS A 737 21.64 -15.10 14.72
CA HIS A 737 21.86 -14.36 13.48
C HIS A 737 23.09 -13.43 13.60
N PRO A 738 24.07 -13.52 12.68
CA PRO A 738 25.38 -12.89 12.84
C PRO A 738 25.32 -11.37 12.84
N MET A 739 24.28 -10.74 12.26
CA MET A 739 24.12 -9.29 12.28
C MET A 739 23.39 -8.74 13.52
N LEU A 740 22.80 -9.60 14.34
CA LEU A 740 22.08 -9.17 15.55
C LEU A 740 23.00 -9.13 16.76
N LEU A 741 22.67 -8.21 17.69
CA LEU A 741 23.22 -8.18 19.03
C LEU A 741 22.18 -8.75 19.98
N ARG A 742 22.58 -9.72 20.82
CA ARG A 742 21.65 -10.35 21.76
C ARG A 742 21.00 -9.31 22.64
N SER A 743 19.67 -9.34 22.74
CA SER A 743 18.90 -8.32 23.43
C SER A 743 17.85 -8.94 24.33
N SER A 744 17.56 -8.30 25.45
CA SER A 744 16.59 -8.74 26.44
C SER A 744 15.86 -7.57 27.10
N PHE A 745 14.62 -7.81 27.53
CA PHE A 745 13.84 -6.85 28.34
C PHE A 745 14.37 -6.73 29.78
N THR A 746 15.19 -7.69 30.22
CA THR A 746 15.82 -7.70 31.55
C THR A 746 17.31 -8.00 31.42
N LEU A 747 18.11 -7.55 32.39
CA LEU A 747 19.53 -7.87 32.40
C LEU A 747 19.72 -9.37 32.71
N THR A 748 20.33 -10.10 31.78
CA THR A 748 20.58 -11.55 31.93
C THR A 748 22.04 -11.80 32.31
N PRO A 749 22.36 -12.94 32.95
CA PRO A 749 23.74 -13.30 33.28
C PRO A 749 24.68 -13.32 32.07
N GLU A 750 24.19 -13.71 30.90
CA GLU A 750 24.99 -13.74 29.66
C GLU A 750 25.37 -12.33 29.21
N LEU A 751 24.46 -11.36 29.37
CA LEU A 751 24.72 -9.95 29.07
C LEU A 751 25.64 -9.29 30.10
N GLU A 752 25.53 -9.67 31.37
CA GLU A 752 26.50 -9.25 32.39
C GLU A 752 27.90 -9.76 32.06
N LEU A 753 28.02 -11.01 31.60
CA LEU A 753 29.31 -11.63 31.23
C LEU A 753 29.92 -11.04 29.96
N SER A 754 29.12 -10.63 28.97
CA SER A 754 29.62 -10.02 27.72
C SER A 754 29.80 -8.50 27.82
N GLY A 755 29.25 -7.86 28.85
CA GLY A 755 28.95 -6.44 28.82
C GLY A 755 27.69 -6.15 28.02
N TYR A 756 27.07 -5.01 28.31
CA TYR A 756 25.77 -4.63 27.76
C TYR A 756 25.62 -3.11 27.57
N VAL A 757 24.64 -2.76 26.77
CA VAL A 757 24.13 -1.40 26.57
C VAL A 757 22.71 -1.35 27.13
N LYS A 758 22.50 -0.46 28.11
CA LYS A 758 21.18 -0.11 28.63
C LYS A 758 20.62 1.03 27.78
N LYS A 759 19.45 0.84 27.19
CA LYS A 759 18.81 1.84 26.31
C LYS A 759 17.32 2.01 26.65
N PRO A 760 16.79 3.24 26.75
CA PRO A 760 15.34 3.46 26.89
C PRO A 760 14.58 2.95 25.66
N VAL A 761 13.39 2.37 25.85
CA VAL A 761 12.56 1.81 24.76
C VAL A 761 12.21 2.85 23.68
N ALA A 762 11.83 4.07 24.10
CA ALA A 762 11.41 5.15 23.22
C ALA A 762 12.49 6.20 22.96
N GLY A 763 13.68 6.07 23.55
CA GLY A 763 14.71 7.11 23.43
C GLY A 763 15.36 7.18 22.06
N ARG A 764 15.89 8.37 21.75
CA ARG A 764 16.49 8.75 20.46
C ARG A 764 17.76 9.57 20.69
N ALA A 765 18.51 9.85 19.62
CA ALA A 765 19.68 10.73 19.64
C ALA A 765 20.77 10.36 20.67
N GLY A 766 20.85 9.09 21.08
CA GLY A 766 21.81 8.62 22.07
C GLY A 766 21.51 9.06 23.50
N GLU A 767 20.31 9.56 23.81
CA GLU A 767 19.92 10.01 25.16
C GLU A 767 19.66 8.86 26.13
N ASN A 768 20.07 9.03 27.40
CA ASN A 768 19.89 8.06 28.49
C ASN A 768 20.45 6.65 28.20
N VAL A 769 21.46 6.57 27.34
CA VAL A 769 22.15 5.33 26.99
C VAL A 769 23.31 5.11 27.96
N SER A 770 23.53 3.88 28.41
CA SER A 770 24.70 3.52 29.23
C SER A 770 25.35 2.26 28.71
N LEU A 771 26.65 2.34 28.42
CA LEU A 771 27.49 1.21 28.00
C LEU A 771 28.24 0.70 29.22
N VAL A 772 28.09 -0.58 29.53
CA VAL A 772 28.69 -1.25 30.69
C VAL A 772 29.53 -2.42 30.20
N ALA A 773 30.80 -2.43 30.55
CA ALA A 773 31.74 -3.50 30.20
C ALA A 773 31.47 -4.77 31.02
N ALA A 774 32.07 -5.89 30.61
CA ALA A 774 31.92 -7.20 31.26
C ALA A 774 32.40 -7.23 32.73
N ASP A 775 33.28 -6.30 33.13
CA ASP A 775 33.72 -6.16 34.52
C ASP A 775 32.81 -5.26 35.38
N GLY A 776 31.69 -4.80 34.80
CA GLY A 776 30.72 -3.91 35.44
C GLY A 776 31.10 -2.43 35.38
N THR A 777 32.20 -2.05 34.74
CA THR A 777 32.58 -0.63 34.59
C THR A 777 31.72 0.07 33.55
N THR A 778 31.21 1.26 33.87
CA THR A 778 30.53 2.11 32.89
C THR A 778 31.55 2.69 31.92
N VAL A 779 31.50 2.26 30.66
CA VAL A 779 32.34 2.77 29.57
C VAL A 779 31.96 4.21 29.25
N VAL A 780 30.65 4.46 29.07
CA VAL A 780 30.10 5.79 28.87
C VAL A 780 28.61 5.78 29.21
N ALA A 781 28.10 6.91 29.71
CA ALA A 781 26.68 7.14 29.90
C ALA A 781 26.30 8.55 29.42
N SER A 782 25.09 8.68 28.92
CA SER A 782 24.48 9.97 28.56
C SER A 782 23.26 10.24 29.43
N GLU A 783 22.98 11.53 29.65
CA GLU A 783 21.72 11.99 30.24
C GLU A 783 20.72 12.34 29.12
N GLY A 784 19.49 12.70 29.50
CA GLY A 784 18.41 13.02 28.55
C GLY A 784 17.03 12.86 29.18
N GLN A 785 15.99 13.07 28.36
CA GLN A 785 14.59 13.13 28.83
C GLN A 785 13.95 11.77 29.15
N TRP A 786 14.56 10.66 28.74
CA TRP A 786 14.04 9.29 28.85
C TRP A 786 14.44 8.56 30.14
N ALA A 787 14.85 9.29 31.18
CA ALA A 787 15.33 8.71 32.42
C ALA A 787 14.29 7.81 33.15
N ALA A 788 13.00 8.10 32.95
CA ALA A 788 11.89 7.34 33.52
C ALA A 788 11.40 6.19 32.62
N ASP A 789 11.95 6.02 31.42
CA ASP A 789 11.54 4.97 30.51
C ASP A 789 12.07 3.59 30.96
N THR A 790 11.36 2.52 30.58
CA THR A 790 11.85 1.16 30.83
C THR A 790 12.99 0.86 29.86
N PRO A 791 14.13 0.35 30.34
CA PRO A 791 15.23 0.02 29.46
C PRO A 791 15.05 -1.35 28.81
N ILE A 792 15.68 -1.52 27.65
CA ILE A 792 16.16 -2.82 27.17
C ILE A 792 17.66 -2.93 27.41
N TYR A 793 18.16 -4.16 27.38
CA TYR A 793 19.57 -4.49 27.50
C TYR A 793 20.00 -5.19 26.22
N GLN A 794 21.03 -4.66 25.56
CA GLN A 794 21.59 -5.21 24.33
C GLN A 794 23.06 -5.53 24.54
N GLU A 795 23.57 -6.59 23.94
CA GLU A 795 24.98 -6.98 23.99
C GLU A 795 25.89 -5.82 23.56
N LEU A 796 26.99 -5.64 24.30
CA LEU A 796 27.95 -4.58 24.02
C LEU A 796 28.73 -4.88 22.74
N ALA A 797 28.57 -4.01 21.75
CA ALA A 797 29.47 -3.90 20.61
C ALA A 797 29.90 -2.44 20.48
N LEU A 798 31.20 -2.18 20.60
CA LEU A 798 31.74 -0.83 20.49
C LEU A 798 31.85 -0.41 19.03
N LEU A 799 31.71 0.90 18.80
CA LEU A 799 32.05 1.51 17.53
C LEU A 799 33.58 1.43 17.29
N PRO A 800 34.04 1.12 16.07
CA PRO A 800 35.47 1.14 15.74
C PRO A 800 36.04 2.56 15.86
N ASN A 801 37.21 2.68 16.48
CA ASN A 801 37.89 3.94 16.72
C ASN A 801 38.95 4.22 15.64
N TYR A 802 38.91 5.39 15.03
CA TYR A 802 39.84 5.84 13.99
C TYR A 802 40.73 7.00 14.47
N GLY A 803 41.25 6.88 15.70
CA GLY A 803 42.14 7.85 16.32
C GLY A 803 41.46 9.19 16.54
N ASP A 804 42.07 10.27 16.04
CA ASP A 804 41.58 11.65 16.20
C ASP A 804 40.21 11.90 15.55
N ARG A 805 39.74 10.99 14.68
CA ARG A 805 38.39 11.07 14.09
C ARG A 805 37.30 10.50 14.98
N GLY A 806 37.66 9.86 16.10
CA GLY A 806 36.73 9.30 17.06
C GLY A 806 36.18 7.93 16.65
N ASN A 807 35.00 7.61 17.16
CA ASN A 807 34.33 6.33 16.98
C ASN A 807 33.26 6.45 15.90
N VAL A 808 33.25 5.48 14.99
CA VAL A 808 32.55 5.57 13.71
C VAL A 808 31.36 4.63 13.64
N GLN A 809 30.18 5.17 13.34
CA GLN A 809 28.93 4.47 13.06
C GLN A 809 28.58 4.58 11.58
N LEU A 810 28.06 3.50 11.01
CA LEU A 810 27.48 3.53 9.65
C LEU A 810 25.96 3.57 9.74
N GLY A 811 25.34 4.49 9.01
CA GLY A 811 23.90 4.57 8.83
C GLY A 811 23.53 4.18 7.40
N THR A 812 22.72 3.16 7.18
CA THR A 812 22.24 2.82 5.82
C THR A 812 20.78 3.17 5.67
N TRP A 813 20.42 3.81 4.55
CA TRP A 813 19.04 4.07 4.19
C TRP A 813 18.40 2.84 3.54
N ALA A 814 17.21 2.47 4.01
CA ALA A 814 16.32 1.50 3.36
C ALA A 814 15.16 2.28 2.72
N VAL A 815 15.12 2.37 1.39
CA VAL A 815 14.05 3.03 0.62
C VAL A 815 13.18 1.95 0.00
N ASP A 816 11.90 1.89 0.38
CA ASP A 816 11.01 0.75 0.09
C ASP A 816 11.63 -0.60 0.47
N GLY A 817 12.46 -0.59 1.52
CA GLY A 817 13.20 -1.76 2.01
C GLY A 817 14.46 -2.13 1.22
N ALA A 818 14.77 -1.44 0.12
CA ALA A 818 15.99 -1.63 -0.66
C ALA A 818 17.12 -0.71 -0.15
N TYR A 819 18.38 -1.12 -0.29
CA TYR A 819 19.51 -0.25 0.08
C TYR A 819 19.51 1.06 -0.73
N GLY A 820 19.54 2.20 -0.05
CA GLY A 820 19.51 3.53 -0.65
C GLY A 820 20.85 4.26 -0.61
N GLY A 821 21.74 3.91 0.32
CA GLY A 821 23.00 4.62 0.53
C GLY A 821 23.47 4.54 1.97
N THR A 822 24.75 4.82 2.19
CA THR A 822 25.42 4.82 3.50
C THR A 822 25.87 6.23 3.85
N VAL A 823 25.56 6.66 5.07
CA VAL A 823 26.10 7.85 5.71
C VAL A 823 26.95 7.44 6.90
N LEU A 824 28.11 8.08 7.08
CA LEU A 824 28.99 7.79 8.20
C LEU A 824 28.94 8.92 9.22
N ARG A 825 28.74 8.56 10.49
CA ARG A 825 28.80 9.50 11.61
C ARG A 825 29.92 9.13 12.56
N ALA A 826 30.61 10.13 13.10
CA ALA A 826 31.66 9.91 14.07
C ALA A 826 31.54 10.84 15.29
N ASP A 827 31.83 10.29 16.46
CA ASP A 827 31.82 11.01 17.74
C ASP A 827 33.06 10.64 18.57
N PRO A 828 33.64 11.57 19.35
CA PRO A 828 34.68 11.23 20.32
C PRO A 828 34.24 10.16 21.34
N SER A 829 32.94 10.08 21.62
CA SER A 829 32.28 9.05 22.44
C SER A 829 31.88 7.82 21.62
N HIS A 830 31.62 6.69 22.29
CA HIS A 830 30.95 5.53 21.66
C HIS A 830 29.43 5.70 21.50
N ILE A 831 28.88 6.86 21.88
CA ILE A 831 27.47 7.23 21.70
C ILE A 831 27.40 8.35 20.67
N ILE A 832 26.79 8.06 19.51
CA ILE A 832 26.50 9.05 18.46
C ILE A 832 25.32 9.93 18.89
N ARG A 833 25.43 11.22 18.61
CA ARG A 833 24.50 12.29 18.95
C ARG A 833 24.07 13.07 17.70
N MET A 834 23.18 14.06 17.86
CA MET A 834 22.75 14.92 16.76
C MET A 834 23.89 15.77 16.20
N ASP A 835 24.81 16.22 17.06
CA ASP A 835 25.95 17.07 16.69
C ASP A 835 27.20 16.28 16.26
N SER A 836 27.11 14.95 16.17
CA SER A 836 28.21 14.11 15.69
C SER A 836 28.56 14.42 14.23
N ALA A 837 29.86 14.39 13.91
CA ALA A 837 30.34 14.77 12.59
C ALA A 837 29.92 13.75 11.51
N VAL A 838 29.55 14.24 10.33
CA VAL A 838 29.27 13.43 9.15
C VAL A 838 30.49 13.43 8.22
N TYR A 839 30.88 12.26 7.71
CA TYR A 839 31.98 12.13 6.76
C TYR A 839 31.50 11.54 5.44
N ALA A 840 32.14 11.95 4.35
CA ALA A 840 31.91 11.36 3.05
C ALA A 840 32.43 9.92 2.98
N VAL A 841 31.67 9.05 2.31
CA VAL A 841 32.04 7.66 2.07
C VAL A 841 32.12 7.40 0.57
N ARG A 842 33.23 6.84 0.10
CA ARG A 842 33.44 6.44 -1.31
C ARG A 842 33.57 4.92 -1.40
N VAL A 843 33.18 4.33 -2.51
CA VAL A 843 33.51 2.91 -2.78
C VAL A 843 34.71 2.87 -3.71
N ASP A 844 35.72 2.12 -3.31
CA ASP A 844 36.96 1.96 -4.07
C ASP A 844 36.91 0.66 -4.87
N ASP A 845 36.71 0.73 -6.18
CA ASP A 845 36.59 -0.46 -7.04
C ASP A 845 37.98 -1.07 -7.39
N ASP A 846 39.09 -0.42 -6.99
CA ASP A 846 40.47 -0.85 -7.27
C ASP A 846 41.03 -1.84 -6.22
N HIS A 847 40.22 -2.29 -5.25
CA HIS A 847 40.60 -3.17 -4.15
C HIS A 847 40.02 -4.59 -4.21
#